data_AF-A0A4S4LEH6-F1
#
_entry.id   AF-A0A4S4LEH6-F1
#
_cell.length_a   1.000
_cell.length_b   1.000
_cell.length_c   1.000
_cell.angle_alpha   90.00
_cell.angle_beta   90.00
_cell.angle_gamma   90.00
#
_symmetry.space_group_name_H-M   'P 1'
#
loop_
_entity.id
_entity.type
_entity.pdbx_description
1 polymer ?
#
loop_
_entity_poly.entity_id
_entity_poly.type
_entity_poly.pdbx_seq_one_letter_code
_entity_poly.pdbx_strand_id
1 'polypeptide(L)'
;MDEVGQSKGFRKHESASPEAQERPGNPKKARVYKGKGKQREQDEWPEYFVNALNTVLAFCSSRKQLAITFPVVRSSVEALLRCPLELEKVAELKALLPDLIRFAYIPHDQLRINGEPQSDEMLRRGKTHDFSTFTQKEAAVTSGASQDSYEDEHVLVLHFASSKGTGKKPDNPAFAFQLPPALSPAAVKKLIEKRNERFEDAVAELLQVTPASEDPVQLVQSAARDHIPVNPNTIKKDDWSSSVRLLKVPESSERDSISDIIEEIKLSEWYKDQIIDRRCFDAKEGQIGELLMPVSDTIMQALLSSRKISHFYTHQIAAIDALQRGSNVIVSTSTASGKSVIYQVPMLRFLEEDPDATAFYIYPTKALAQDQRIALEQMIWSCEGLRHVKVANYDGDTPVDQRTTIREDSSVIFTNFDMLHASILPHEENWRNFFKNLRLVAVDELHYYSGIFGTHVSYIIRRFRRLCAAVGNRRVRFVSCSATISNPLQHMQNIFGIEDIEVITNDGAPTGAKEFIVWNPPPNDHVDPSLGRHSSLVEATGLMRFLMKKGVRTILFCKYRKICELAMKALRTDLSADGRLDVLERVMAYRGGYSQQDRRKIEKEAFSGNLLGIVATNALELGVDIGVLDAVVMLGFPFGIASLRQQAGRAGRRARDALAVFVADSLPLDQYYVQNPDEMFDKGVDDLLIDLDSKVVLEAHLQCAAFEMPLIDGDSVYFGPQLHNLCEMRLKKDAEGWYHTNSKFMPFPSSHISIRGIQEETYSVVDISNLGHSEGSAKVLEEIEVSRAMFEAFEGAVGFHVRHVVIVLFTCSSCSAFIARDIDALQTHRIREIKGTTVRAFYGRVELKTIVFGYFKLRNNVILDTVDLEMPPFERRTTGFWVDIPKATLDILHRKAINAAEAIHSAEHALLNRFPMAADVKTECKVPVKEYIAADTKRKRPARLIFYDSAGTQGAIAAKAFDHVSDLLHDAFEILESCGCSDGCANCIRSAYCKEGNVVSSKIGAQIVIRGILGLPIDIDEIADTGYPIVADSIVEAEPVRAVDGVAVELYIE
;
A
#
# COMPACT_ATOMS: atom_id res chain seq x y z
N MET A 1 63.58 -12.89 20.57
CA MET A 1 64.08 -13.47 19.31
C MET A 1 63.63 -12.64 18.10
N ASP A 2 64.23 -11.49 17.77
CA ASP A 2 65.03 -10.55 18.58
C ASP A 2 65.06 -9.13 17.94
N GLU A 3 65.40 -8.18 18.81
CA GLU A 3 65.95 -6.81 18.67
C GLU A 3 66.39 -6.31 17.28
N VAL A 4 66.09 -5.06 16.84
CA VAL A 4 66.40 -3.70 17.38
C VAL A 4 67.84 -3.21 17.10
N GLY A 5 67.96 -1.96 16.60
CA GLY A 5 69.22 -1.20 16.43
C GLY A 5 69.38 -0.62 15.01
N GLN A 6 69.42 0.68 14.68
CA GLN A 6 69.93 1.95 15.25
C GLN A 6 71.25 2.48 14.64
N SER A 7 71.11 3.55 13.84
CA SER A 7 71.91 4.81 13.89
C SER A 7 73.28 4.94 13.16
N LYS A 8 73.66 6.23 12.94
CA LYS A 8 74.94 6.80 12.41
C LYS A 8 75.16 6.64 10.88
N GLY A 9 75.38 7.67 10.06
CA GLY A 9 75.24 9.13 10.22
C GLY A 9 76.51 9.92 10.55
N PHE A 10 77.01 10.79 9.64
CA PHE A 10 78.01 11.86 9.93
C PHE A 10 78.22 12.93 8.81
N ARG A 11 77.93 14.22 9.09
CA ARG A 11 78.51 15.52 8.55
C ARG A 11 78.54 15.77 7.01
N LYS A 12 78.59 17.00 6.44
CA LYS A 12 78.53 18.45 6.84
C LYS A 12 77.99 19.24 5.58
N HIS A 13 77.75 20.56 5.44
CA HIS A 13 77.91 21.87 6.13
C HIS A 13 76.49 22.55 6.18
N GLU A 14 76.13 23.51 7.05
CA GLU A 14 76.43 24.97 7.15
C GLU A 14 76.16 25.84 5.89
N SER A 15 75.52 27.03 5.96
CA SER A 15 74.67 27.65 7.00
C SER A 15 74.11 29.02 6.55
N ALA A 16 72.79 29.28 6.66
CA ALA A 16 72.16 30.60 6.89
C ALA A 16 70.64 30.46 7.18
N SER A 17 70.09 31.31 8.05
CA SER A 17 68.71 31.32 8.60
C SER A 17 68.25 32.81 8.75
N PRO A 18 67.03 33.21 9.24
CA PRO A 18 66.06 32.46 10.05
C PRO A 18 64.53 32.72 9.81
N GLU A 19 63.71 32.06 10.66
CA GLU A 19 62.31 32.36 11.07
C GLU A 19 61.18 32.32 10.00
N ALA A 20 60.12 31.51 10.15
CA ALA A 20 58.95 31.60 11.06
C ALA A 20 58.00 32.78 10.69
N GLN A 21 56.67 32.63 10.59
CA GLN A 21 55.73 31.65 11.17
C GLN A 21 54.41 31.57 10.32
N GLU A 22 53.49 30.65 10.67
CA GLU A 22 52.04 30.61 10.28
C GLU A 22 51.56 30.17 8.86
N ARG A 23 50.23 29.95 8.80
CA ARG A 23 49.39 29.12 7.91
C ARG A 23 49.22 29.59 6.44
N PRO A 24 49.05 28.65 5.49
CA PRO A 24 48.11 28.75 4.36
C PRO A 24 47.12 27.56 4.34
N GLY A 25 45.98 27.56 3.64
CA GLY A 25 45.47 28.48 2.63
C GLY A 25 44.87 27.69 1.45
N ASN A 26 43.55 27.78 1.24
CA ASN A 26 42.79 26.95 0.29
C ASN A 26 43.30 27.08 -1.17
N PRO A 27 43.54 25.99 -1.93
CA PRO A 27 44.01 26.08 -3.31
C PRO A 27 42.95 26.66 -4.26
N LYS A 28 43.32 27.66 -5.05
CA LYS A 28 42.43 28.32 -6.02
C LYS A 28 42.31 27.49 -7.30
N LYS A 29 41.09 27.37 -7.84
CA LYS A 29 40.84 26.76 -9.16
C LYS A 29 41.64 27.47 -10.25
N ALA A 30 42.22 26.71 -11.17
CA ALA A 30 43.01 27.24 -12.28
C ALA A 30 42.16 28.02 -13.30
N ARG A 31 42.73 29.05 -13.92
CA ARG A 31 42.13 29.75 -15.06
C ARG A 31 42.38 28.96 -16.35
N VAL A 32 41.32 28.55 -17.03
CA VAL A 32 41.40 28.05 -18.41
C VAL A 32 41.64 29.24 -19.35
N TYR A 33 42.51 29.05 -20.35
CA TYR A 33 42.89 30.07 -21.33
C TYR A 33 41.75 30.32 -22.35
N LYS A 34 41.36 31.59 -22.57
CA LYS A 34 40.56 31.95 -23.75
C LYS A 34 41.46 31.97 -25.00
N GLY A 35 41.48 30.87 -25.74
CA GLY A 35 42.03 30.84 -27.10
C GLY A 35 41.19 31.69 -28.05
N LYS A 36 41.83 32.53 -28.88
CA LYS A 36 41.14 33.30 -29.93
C LYS A 36 40.83 32.43 -31.14
N GLY A 37 39.79 31.59 -31.02
CA GLY A 37 39.05 31.14 -32.21
C GLY A 37 38.40 32.36 -32.88
N LYS A 38 38.13 32.27 -34.20
CA LYS A 38 37.32 33.30 -34.87
C LYS A 38 35.96 33.39 -34.17
N GLN A 39 35.56 34.58 -33.79
CA GLN A 39 34.14 34.84 -33.55
C GLN A 39 33.40 34.51 -34.85
N ARG A 40 32.39 33.63 -34.77
CA ARG A 40 31.20 33.84 -35.59
C ARG A 40 30.66 35.22 -35.20
N GLU A 41 30.16 35.97 -36.18
CA GLU A 41 29.37 37.16 -35.87
C GLU A 41 28.20 36.73 -34.97
N GLN A 42 27.76 37.60 -34.07
CA GLN A 42 26.60 37.29 -33.25
C GLN A 42 25.39 37.34 -34.19
N ASP A 43 24.94 36.18 -34.66
CA ASP A 43 23.66 36.05 -35.35
C ASP A 43 22.60 36.67 -34.44
N GLU A 44 22.06 37.82 -34.83
CA GLU A 44 21.19 38.63 -33.97
C GLU A 44 19.88 37.88 -33.70
N TRP A 45 19.83 37.21 -32.55
CA TRP A 45 18.64 36.47 -32.12
C TRP A 45 17.43 37.42 -32.12
N PRO A 46 16.31 37.08 -32.78
CA PRO A 46 15.33 38.09 -33.16
C PRO A 46 14.80 38.91 -31.98
N GLU A 47 14.91 40.23 -32.10
CA GLU A 47 14.67 41.21 -31.01
C GLU A 47 13.27 41.07 -30.36
N TYR A 48 12.31 40.48 -31.08
CA TYR A 48 10.97 40.21 -30.56
C TYR A 48 10.96 39.17 -29.41
N PHE A 49 11.88 38.20 -29.36
CA PHE A 49 11.92 37.20 -28.29
C PHE A 49 12.25 37.82 -26.93
N VAL A 50 13.32 38.61 -26.88
CA VAL A 50 13.78 39.28 -25.63
C VAL A 50 12.70 40.26 -25.13
N ASN A 51 12.09 41.02 -26.04
CA ASN A 51 11.01 41.94 -25.69
C ASN A 51 9.72 41.24 -25.25
N ALA A 52 9.34 40.12 -25.88
CA ALA A 52 8.20 39.32 -25.47
C ALA A 52 8.38 38.73 -24.06
N LEU A 53 9.56 38.18 -23.75
CA LEU A 53 9.85 37.56 -22.45
C LEU A 53 9.76 38.59 -21.31
N ASN A 54 10.37 39.77 -21.48
CA ASN A 54 10.24 40.89 -20.54
C ASN A 54 8.77 41.33 -20.36
N THR A 55 8.00 41.41 -21.45
CA THR A 55 6.59 41.84 -21.44
C THR A 55 5.69 40.85 -20.70
N VAL A 56 5.83 39.55 -20.96
CA VAL A 56 5.05 38.50 -20.28
C VAL A 56 5.43 38.40 -18.81
N LEU A 57 6.70 38.56 -18.45
CA LEU A 57 7.14 38.58 -17.04
C LEU A 57 6.59 39.78 -16.26
N ALA A 58 6.61 40.97 -16.85
CA ALA A 58 6.01 42.17 -16.26
C ALA A 58 4.49 41.99 -16.06
N PHE A 59 3.81 41.40 -17.04
CA PHE A 59 2.38 41.08 -16.93
C PHE A 59 2.10 40.09 -15.78
N CYS A 60 2.77 38.93 -15.78
CA CYS A 60 2.62 37.89 -14.75
C CYS A 60 2.97 38.38 -13.33
N SER A 61 3.83 39.40 -13.20
CA SER A 61 4.25 39.96 -11.91
C SER A 61 3.35 41.10 -11.40
N SER A 62 2.46 41.65 -12.23
CA SER A 62 1.73 42.89 -11.91
C SER A 62 0.32 42.69 -11.36
N ARG A 63 -0.36 41.58 -11.69
CA ARG A 63 -1.76 41.32 -11.28
C ARG A 63 -1.84 40.30 -10.14
N LYS A 64 -2.39 40.72 -9.00
CA LYS A 64 -2.39 39.94 -7.74
C LYS A 64 -3.55 38.94 -7.56
N GLN A 65 -4.57 38.94 -8.43
CA GLN A 65 -5.87 38.28 -8.16
C GLN A 65 -6.51 37.54 -9.36
N LEU A 66 -5.82 37.40 -10.49
CA LEU A 66 -6.36 36.77 -11.72
C LEU A 66 -5.53 35.56 -12.18
N ALA A 67 -6.19 34.56 -12.76
CA ALA A 67 -5.53 33.46 -13.45
C ALA A 67 -4.79 33.96 -14.70
N ILE A 68 -3.61 33.39 -14.96
CA ILE A 68 -2.76 33.74 -16.12
C ILE A 68 -3.19 32.90 -17.34
N THR A 69 -4.40 33.15 -17.81
CA THR A 69 -4.96 32.48 -19.00
C THR A 69 -4.38 33.12 -20.26
N PHE A 70 -4.14 32.32 -21.30
CA PHE A 70 -3.52 32.78 -22.53
C PHE A 70 -4.26 33.94 -23.21
N PRO A 71 -5.61 34.00 -23.28
CA PRO A 71 -6.32 35.17 -23.83
C PRO A 71 -6.07 36.48 -23.06
N VAL A 72 -5.91 36.40 -21.73
CA VAL A 72 -5.66 37.56 -20.85
C VAL A 72 -4.21 38.05 -20.97
N VAL A 73 -3.26 37.13 -21.14
CA VAL A 73 -1.87 37.47 -21.49
C VAL A 73 -1.81 38.08 -22.89
N ARG A 74 -2.36 37.37 -23.88
CA ARG A 74 -2.34 37.72 -25.31
C ARG A 74 -2.80 39.16 -25.56
N SER A 75 -4.02 39.50 -25.14
CA SER A 75 -4.60 40.84 -25.31
C SER A 75 -3.74 41.97 -24.71
N SER A 76 -2.98 41.69 -23.65
CA SER A 76 -2.11 42.67 -22.99
C SER A 76 -0.72 42.75 -23.63
N VAL A 77 -0.20 41.63 -24.15
CA VAL A 77 1.10 41.54 -24.85
C VAL A 77 0.99 42.12 -26.27
N GLU A 78 -0.07 41.81 -27.00
CA GLU A 78 -0.34 42.34 -28.35
C GLU A 78 -0.46 43.87 -28.33
N ALA A 79 -1.07 44.44 -27.28
CA ALA A 79 -1.17 45.88 -27.09
C ALA A 79 0.17 46.59 -26.82
N LEU A 80 1.17 45.87 -26.27
CA LEU A 80 2.49 46.40 -25.96
C LEU A 80 3.49 46.19 -27.12
N LEU A 81 3.51 45.01 -27.72
CA LEU A 81 4.40 44.68 -28.84
C LEU A 81 3.89 45.18 -30.21
N ARG A 82 2.61 45.54 -30.32
CA ARG A 82 1.92 45.95 -31.57
C ARG A 82 1.90 44.89 -32.67
N CYS A 83 2.16 43.63 -32.32
CA CYS A 83 2.08 42.47 -33.21
C CYS A 83 1.20 41.37 -32.57
N PRO A 84 0.56 40.50 -33.36
CA PRO A 84 -0.21 39.37 -32.82
C PRO A 84 0.70 38.37 -32.08
N LEU A 85 0.19 37.77 -31.01
CA LEU A 85 0.84 36.70 -30.25
C LEU A 85 0.25 35.35 -30.66
N GLU A 86 0.90 34.73 -31.64
CA GLU A 86 0.54 33.41 -32.15
C GLU A 86 1.00 32.30 -31.18
N LEU A 87 0.27 31.17 -31.18
CA LEU A 87 0.56 30.01 -30.31
C LEU A 87 1.96 29.45 -30.58
N GLU A 88 2.35 29.42 -31.86
CA GLU A 88 3.65 28.94 -32.34
C GLU A 88 4.82 29.67 -31.67
N LYS A 89 4.75 31.00 -31.53
CA LYS A 89 5.82 31.81 -30.91
C LYS A 89 5.96 31.60 -29.39
N VAL A 90 4.89 31.15 -28.74
CA VAL A 90 4.94 30.74 -27.33
C VAL A 90 5.42 29.28 -27.20
N ALA A 91 5.15 28.45 -28.20
CA ALA A 91 5.70 27.10 -28.30
C ALA A 91 7.21 27.11 -28.62
N GLU A 92 7.71 28.07 -29.42
CA GLU A 92 9.15 28.34 -29.64
C GLU A 92 9.85 28.67 -28.30
N LEU A 93 9.29 29.59 -27.51
CA LEU A 93 9.80 29.91 -26.16
C LEU A 93 9.78 28.69 -25.23
N LYS A 94 8.72 27.88 -25.30
CA LYS A 94 8.57 26.63 -24.53
C LYS A 94 9.61 25.57 -24.95
N ALA A 95 9.92 25.44 -26.23
CA ALA A 95 10.92 24.50 -26.74
C ALA A 95 12.35 24.87 -26.31
N LEU A 96 12.65 26.18 -26.22
CA LEU A 96 13.94 26.68 -25.73
C LEU A 96 14.06 26.61 -24.19
N LEU A 97 12.96 26.72 -23.45
CA LEU A 97 12.93 26.72 -21.98
C LEU A 97 11.90 25.73 -21.40
N PRO A 98 12.07 24.41 -21.63
CA PRO A 98 11.05 23.41 -21.33
C PRO A 98 10.67 23.31 -19.85
N ASP A 99 11.63 23.35 -18.91
CA ASP A 99 11.33 23.30 -17.47
C ASP A 99 10.77 24.60 -16.90
N LEU A 100 11.06 25.73 -17.56
CA LEU A 100 10.76 27.06 -17.07
C LEU A 100 9.40 27.58 -17.52
N ILE A 101 8.86 27.05 -18.63
CA ILE A 101 7.57 27.44 -19.21
C ILE A 101 6.60 26.26 -19.17
N ARG A 102 5.42 26.48 -18.59
CA ARG A 102 4.27 25.58 -18.69
C ARG A 102 3.20 26.22 -19.57
N PHE A 103 2.98 25.63 -20.73
CA PHE A 103 2.00 26.04 -21.72
C PHE A 103 1.13 24.82 -22.01
N ALA A 104 -0.13 24.83 -21.57
CA ALA A 104 -1.02 23.65 -21.61
C ALA A 104 -2.50 24.05 -21.46
N TYR A 105 -3.40 23.23 -21.99
CA TYR A 105 -4.82 23.28 -21.65
C TYR A 105 -5.09 22.64 -20.28
N ILE A 106 -5.96 23.25 -19.49
CA ILE A 106 -6.29 22.83 -18.13
C ILE A 106 -7.80 23.00 -17.89
N PRO A 107 -8.49 22.04 -17.26
CA PRO A 107 -9.88 22.20 -16.80
C PRO A 107 -10.11 23.49 -15.99
N HIS A 108 -11.25 24.15 -16.22
CA HIS A 108 -11.57 25.44 -15.61
C HIS A 108 -11.62 25.39 -14.06
N ASP A 109 -12.05 24.27 -13.46
CA ASP A 109 -12.12 24.07 -12.00
C ASP A 109 -10.76 24.20 -11.28
N GLN A 110 -9.66 23.92 -11.98
CA GLN A 110 -8.31 23.97 -11.41
C GLN A 110 -7.75 25.40 -11.34
N LEU A 111 -8.35 26.35 -12.06
CA LEU A 111 -7.95 27.75 -12.07
C LEU A 111 -8.23 28.45 -10.72
N ARG A 112 -7.60 29.61 -10.52
CA ARG A 112 -7.93 30.53 -9.43
C ARG A 112 -8.71 31.72 -9.99
N ILE A 113 -10.00 31.78 -9.70
CA ILE A 113 -10.79 33.01 -9.73
C ILE A 113 -11.05 33.40 -8.28
N ASN A 114 -10.47 34.51 -7.83
CA ASN A 114 -10.76 35.08 -6.53
C ASN A 114 -11.89 36.12 -6.67
N GLY A 115 -13.11 35.77 -6.28
CA GLY A 115 -14.10 36.76 -5.84
C GLY A 115 -13.85 37.12 -4.36
N GLU A 116 -14.17 38.35 -3.96
CA GLU A 116 -14.07 38.75 -2.54
C GLU A 116 -15.29 38.26 -1.74
N PRO A 117 -15.11 37.86 -0.47
CA PRO A 117 -16.22 37.59 0.44
C PRO A 117 -16.80 38.92 0.94
N GLN A 118 -17.83 39.45 0.28
CA GLN A 118 -18.58 40.60 0.79
C GLN A 118 -19.71 40.17 1.74
N SER A 119 -19.77 40.82 2.90
CA SER A 119 -20.79 40.73 3.95
C SER A 119 -21.08 39.33 4.54
N ASP A 120 -20.34 38.95 5.59
CA ASP A 120 -20.74 37.91 6.56
C ASP A 120 -20.73 38.41 8.03
N GLU A 121 -20.87 39.73 8.24
CA GLU A 121 -20.99 40.32 9.59
C GLU A 121 -22.42 40.35 10.15
N MET A 122 -23.45 40.02 9.35
CA MET A 122 -24.86 40.15 9.77
C MET A 122 -25.50 38.87 10.35
N LEU A 123 -24.89 37.69 10.22
CA LEU A 123 -25.50 36.43 10.69
C LEU A 123 -25.28 36.10 12.18
N ARG A 124 -24.54 36.92 12.94
CA ARG A 124 -24.25 36.69 14.37
C ARG A 124 -25.43 36.92 15.35
N ARG A 125 -26.67 37.07 14.88
CA ARG A 125 -27.88 37.19 15.72
C ARG A 125 -29.14 36.57 15.09
N GLY A 126 -29.39 35.30 15.41
CA GLY A 126 -30.66 34.62 15.14
C GLY A 126 -30.74 33.27 15.86
N LYS A 127 -31.92 32.87 16.35
CA LYS A 127 -32.19 31.53 16.86
C LYS A 127 -33.19 30.84 15.95
N THR A 128 -33.02 29.52 15.78
CA THR A 128 -34.05 28.50 15.42
C THR A 128 -34.77 28.61 14.07
N HIS A 129 -34.99 27.44 13.43
CA HIS A 129 -36.06 27.06 12.48
C HIS A 129 -36.69 28.17 11.58
N ASP A 130 -36.66 28.08 10.24
CA ASP A 130 -37.35 27.01 9.49
C ASP A 130 -36.89 26.86 8.02
N PHE A 131 -37.30 25.76 7.38
CA PHE A 131 -36.77 25.31 6.07
C PHE A 131 -37.67 25.67 4.86
N SER A 132 -38.15 26.92 4.75
CA SER A 132 -38.95 27.33 3.57
C SER A 132 -39.08 28.85 3.35
N THR A 133 -38.15 29.48 2.61
CA THR A 133 -38.40 30.61 1.66
C THR A 133 -37.11 31.12 1.01
N PHE A 134 -36.68 30.53 -0.12
CA PHE A 134 -35.72 31.19 -1.04
C PHE A 134 -35.95 30.85 -2.53
N THR A 135 -37.21 30.71 -2.91
CA THR A 135 -37.66 30.83 -4.30
C THR A 135 -38.12 32.27 -4.59
N GLN A 136 -37.90 32.73 -5.82
CA GLN A 136 -38.22 34.09 -6.33
C GLN A 136 -37.40 35.26 -5.75
N LYS A 137 -36.24 35.54 -6.37
CA LYS A 137 -35.96 36.83 -7.06
C LYS A 137 -34.56 36.87 -7.67
N GLU A 138 -34.48 36.63 -8.98
CA GLU A 138 -33.85 37.57 -9.93
C GLU A 138 -34.10 37.09 -11.36
N ALA A 139 -34.93 37.81 -12.11
CA ALA A 139 -35.29 37.48 -13.49
C ALA A 139 -35.76 38.72 -14.25
N ALA A 140 -34.82 39.53 -14.76
CA ALA A 140 -35.04 40.41 -15.91
C ALA A 140 -33.73 41.00 -16.46
N VAL A 141 -33.39 40.59 -17.70
CA VAL A 141 -32.96 41.42 -18.86
C VAL A 141 -31.92 40.68 -19.71
N THR A 142 -32.42 40.02 -20.77
CA THR A 142 -31.82 39.73 -22.10
C THR A 142 -30.32 39.39 -22.25
N SER A 143 -29.90 38.39 -23.06
CA SER A 143 -30.65 37.35 -23.81
C SER A 143 -29.69 36.40 -24.55
N GLY A 144 -30.00 35.09 -24.60
CA GLY A 144 -29.69 34.26 -25.77
C GLY A 144 -28.36 33.48 -25.78
N ALA A 145 -28.19 32.52 -24.86
CA ALA A 145 -27.31 31.36 -25.03
C ALA A 145 -27.93 30.13 -24.33
N SER A 146 -27.67 28.92 -24.85
CA SER A 146 -28.13 27.66 -24.27
C SER A 146 -27.34 27.33 -23.00
N GLN A 147 -28.02 26.85 -21.95
CA GLN A 147 -27.46 26.74 -20.59
C GLN A 147 -26.92 25.33 -20.24
N ASP A 148 -26.44 24.60 -21.25
CA ASP A 148 -25.74 23.31 -21.12
C ASP A 148 -24.24 23.49 -21.44
N SER A 149 -23.39 22.56 -20.99
CA SER A 149 -21.95 22.37 -21.32
C SER A 149 -20.84 23.14 -20.57
N TYR A 150 -21.11 23.82 -19.45
CA TYR A 150 -20.07 24.53 -18.68
C TYR A 150 -19.07 23.63 -17.90
N GLU A 151 -19.28 22.31 -17.79
CA GLU A 151 -18.39 21.44 -16.99
C GLU A 151 -17.14 20.94 -17.74
N ASP A 152 -17.13 20.95 -19.07
CA ASP A 152 -16.02 20.46 -19.91
C ASP A 152 -15.03 21.57 -20.33
N GLU A 153 -15.21 22.83 -19.90
CA GLU A 153 -14.46 23.96 -20.48
C GLU A 153 -12.96 23.93 -20.10
N HIS A 154 -12.10 23.70 -21.10
CA HIS A 154 -10.64 23.69 -20.94
C HIS A 154 -10.02 25.02 -21.37
N VAL A 155 -9.22 25.61 -20.47
CA VAL A 155 -8.57 26.91 -20.71
C VAL A 155 -7.08 26.73 -20.94
N LEU A 156 -6.56 27.39 -21.98
CA LEU A 156 -5.12 27.47 -22.24
C LEU A 156 -4.43 28.39 -21.22
N VAL A 157 -3.45 27.85 -20.49
CA VAL A 157 -2.68 28.57 -19.46
C VAL A 157 -1.22 28.69 -19.90
N LEU A 158 -0.63 29.87 -19.65
CA LEU A 158 0.80 30.14 -19.83
C LEU A 158 1.39 30.58 -18.49
N HIS A 159 2.27 29.77 -17.91
CA HIS A 159 2.89 30.02 -16.61
C HIS A 159 4.42 29.89 -16.68
N PHE A 160 5.15 30.76 -15.99
CA PHE A 160 6.60 30.72 -15.89
C PHE A 160 7.02 30.34 -14.47
N ALA A 161 7.67 29.18 -14.32
CA ALA A 161 8.11 28.63 -13.05
C ALA A 161 8.94 29.65 -12.22
N SER A 162 8.70 29.69 -10.91
CA SER A 162 9.30 30.71 -10.05
C SER A 162 10.68 30.30 -9.54
N SER A 163 11.74 30.97 -10.02
CA SER A 163 13.08 30.93 -9.41
C SER A 163 12.98 31.27 -7.93
N LYS A 164 13.22 30.27 -7.07
CA LYS A 164 13.23 30.35 -5.59
C LYS A 164 13.76 31.70 -5.07
N GLY A 165 12.89 32.46 -4.41
CA GLY A 165 13.26 33.66 -3.66
C GLY A 165 13.76 33.31 -2.25
N THR A 166 14.64 34.12 -1.69
CA THR A 166 15.23 33.90 -0.37
C THR A 166 14.25 34.21 0.77
N GLY A 167 13.46 33.21 1.19
CA GLY A 167 12.61 33.28 2.38
C GLY A 167 11.65 32.09 2.48
N LYS A 168 11.72 31.35 3.61
CA LYS A 168 10.86 30.22 4.04
C LYS A 168 10.19 29.35 2.94
N LYS A 169 10.74 28.14 2.77
CA LYS A 169 10.18 26.91 2.14
C LYS A 169 8.86 27.03 1.34
N PRO A 170 8.89 26.63 0.07
CA PRO A 170 7.87 25.79 -0.55
C PRO A 170 8.35 24.32 -0.61
N ASP A 171 7.67 23.42 0.09
CA ASP A 171 7.85 21.98 -0.10
C ASP A 171 6.91 21.48 -1.23
N ASN A 172 7.40 20.53 -2.05
CA ASN A 172 6.73 19.86 -3.19
C ASN A 172 6.53 20.70 -4.50
N PRO A 173 7.18 20.35 -5.62
CA PRO A 173 7.04 21.05 -6.92
C PRO A 173 5.78 20.68 -7.74
N ALA A 174 4.94 19.73 -7.32
CA ALA A 174 3.79 19.23 -8.09
C ALA A 174 2.65 20.24 -8.38
N PHE A 175 2.83 21.54 -8.10
CA PHE A 175 1.75 22.50 -7.91
C PHE A 175 2.01 23.89 -8.54
N ALA A 176 2.05 23.94 -9.87
CA ALA A 176 2.40 25.12 -10.67
C ALA A 176 1.39 26.30 -10.70
N PHE A 177 0.34 26.31 -9.86
CA PHE A 177 -0.76 27.30 -9.93
C PHE A 177 -1.01 28.04 -8.63
N GLN A 178 0.06 28.41 -7.92
CA GLN A 178 0.01 29.45 -6.90
C GLN A 178 -0.02 30.83 -7.57
N LEU A 179 -0.73 31.79 -6.97
CA LEU A 179 -0.49 33.21 -7.27
C LEU A 179 0.93 33.55 -6.77
N PRO A 180 1.75 34.28 -7.54
CA PRO A 180 3.06 34.70 -7.06
C PRO A 180 2.90 35.58 -5.81
N PRO A 181 3.82 35.48 -4.82
CA PRO A 181 3.81 36.38 -3.68
C PRO A 181 3.95 37.83 -4.14
N ALA A 182 3.41 38.78 -3.37
CA ALA A 182 3.43 40.19 -3.74
C ALA A 182 4.85 40.79 -3.69
N LEU A 183 5.60 40.62 -4.79
CA LEU A 183 6.95 41.16 -4.97
C LEU A 183 6.93 42.70 -4.98
N SER A 184 7.96 43.31 -4.39
CA SER A 184 8.21 44.74 -4.55
C SER A 184 8.72 45.05 -5.97
N PRO A 185 8.56 46.28 -6.50
CA PRO A 185 9.06 46.61 -7.85
C PRO A 185 10.55 46.30 -8.06
N ALA A 186 11.38 46.47 -7.02
CA ALA A 186 12.80 46.11 -7.05
C ALA A 186 13.02 44.58 -7.11
N ALA A 187 12.19 43.79 -6.42
CA ALA A 187 12.24 42.33 -6.49
C ALA A 187 11.72 41.80 -7.83
N VAL A 188 10.71 42.45 -8.43
CA VAL A 188 10.26 42.17 -9.81
C VAL A 188 11.38 42.46 -10.81
N LYS A 189 12.05 43.62 -10.73
CA LYS A 189 13.18 43.94 -11.62
C LYS A 189 14.30 42.89 -11.53
N LYS A 190 14.70 42.53 -10.30
CA LYS A 190 15.73 41.51 -10.06
C LYS A 190 15.31 40.10 -10.54
N LEU A 191 14.02 39.78 -10.50
CA LEU A 191 13.48 38.53 -11.03
C LEU A 191 13.45 38.52 -12.57
N ILE A 192 13.24 39.67 -13.22
CA ILE A 192 13.35 39.84 -14.67
C ILE A 192 14.80 39.71 -15.11
N GLU A 193 15.72 40.46 -14.48
CA GLU A 193 17.17 40.41 -14.74
C GLU A 193 17.69 38.96 -14.70
N LYS A 194 17.41 38.22 -13.62
CA LYS A 194 17.81 36.81 -13.48
C LYS A 194 17.16 35.84 -14.49
N ARG A 195 15.98 36.16 -15.03
CA ARG A 195 15.32 35.33 -16.05
C ARG A 195 15.84 35.63 -17.45
N ASN A 196 16.25 36.87 -17.73
CA ASN A 196 16.92 37.25 -18.96
C ASN A 196 18.32 36.61 -19.00
N GLU A 197 19.09 36.66 -17.90
CA GLU A 197 20.35 35.91 -17.74
C GLU A 197 20.18 34.42 -18.10
N ARG A 198 19.12 33.76 -17.60
CA ARG A 198 18.88 32.35 -17.89
C ARG A 198 18.36 32.06 -19.31
N PHE A 199 17.79 33.04 -20.00
CA PHE A 199 17.46 32.94 -21.42
C PHE A 199 18.71 33.12 -22.29
N GLU A 200 19.58 34.07 -21.96
CA GLU A 200 20.89 34.27 -22.61
C GLU A 200 21.79 33.04 -22.44
N ASP A 201 21.82 32.42 -21.25
CA ASP A 201 22.44 31.10 -21.02
C ASP A 201 21.92 30.04 -22.02
N ALA A 202 20.59 29.87 -22.12
CA ALA A 202 19.97 28.82 -22.92
C ALA A 202 20.18 29.02 -24.43
N VAL A 203 20.16 30.27 -24.89
CA VAL A 203 20.54 30.63 -26.28
C VAL A 203 22.03 30.34 -26.51
N ALA A 204 22.91 30.69 -25.58
CA ALA A 204 24.34 30.40 -25.69
C ALA A 204 24.67 28.89 -25.62
N GLU A 205 23.88 28.11 -24.91
CA GLU A 205 23.95 26.64 -24.83
C GLU A 205 23.51 26.01 -26.17
N LEU A 206 22.35 26.41 -26.70
CA LEU A 206 21.88 26.00 -28.04
C LEU A 206 22.92 26.32 -29.13
N LEU A 207 23.44 27.55 -29.16
CA LEU A 207 24.45 28.01 -30.13
C LEU A 207 25.80 27.27 -30.03
N GLN A 208 26.09 26.61 -28.91
CA GLN A 208 27.27 25.75 -28.76
C GLN A 208 27.02 24.31 -29.25
N VAL A 209 25.76 23.83 -29.20
CA VAL A 209 25.38 22.48 -29.61
C VAL A 209 25.00 22.40 -31.10
N THR A 210 24.41 23.46 -31.68
CA THR A 210 24.00 23.47 -33.10
C THR A 210 25.20 23.31 -34.06
N PRO A 211 25.17 22.31 -34.97
CA PRO A 211 26.22 22.12 -35.97
C PRO A 211 26.43 23.33 -36.89
N ALA A 212 27.63 23.47 -37.43
CA ALA A 212 28.00 24.64 -38.25
C ALA A 212 27.17 24.81 -39.56
N SER A 213 26.42 23.78 -39.96
CA SER A 213 25.60 23.70 -41.18
C SER A 213 24.11 23.95 -40.99
N GLU A 214 23.64 24.13 -39.75
CA GLU A 214 22.21 24.23 -39.42
C GLU A 214 21.86 25.59 -38.82
N ASP A 215 20.62 26.03 -39.03
CA ASP A 215 20.07 27.28 -38.50
C ASP A 215 19.45 27.02 -37.10
N PRO A 216 20.00 27.61 -36.01
CA PRO A 216 19.47 27.42 -34.66
C PRO A 216 18.00 27.87 -34.50
N VAL A 217 17.57 28.87 -35.27
CA VAL A 217 16.19 29.38 -35.23
C VAL A 217 15.25 28.35 -35.89
N GLN A 218 15.64 27.76 -37.02
CA GLN A 218 14.86 26.68 -37.66
C GLN A 218 14.78 25.42 -36.79
N LEU A 219 15.83 25.10 -36.01
CA LEU A 219 15.79 24.02 -35.02
C LEU A 219 14.73 24.30 -33.94
N VAL A 220 14.74 25.49 -33.32
CA VAL A 220 13.72 25.88 -32.32
C VAL A 220 12.31 25.89 -32.95
N GLN A 221 12.16 26.38 -34.18
CA GLN A 221 10.87 26.39 -34.89
C GLN A 221 10.37 25.00 -35.29
N SER A 222 11.26 24.02 -35.46
CA SER A 222 10.85 22.63 -35.68
C SER A 222 10.39 21.99 -34.36
N ALA A 223 11.18 22.14 -33.29
CA ALA A 223 10.85 21.64 -31.94
C ALA A 223 9.63 22.34 -31.30
N ALA A 224 9.32 23.59 -31.69
CA ALA A 224 8.14 24.32 -31.27
C ALA A 224 6.83 23.57 -31.60
N ARG A 225 6.79 22.82 -32.69
CA ARG A 225 5.56 22.16 -33.18
C ARG A 225 5.04 21.12 -32.19
N ASP A 226 5.94 20.37 -31.57
CA ASP A 226 5.61 19.36 -30.55
C ASP A 226 5.21 19.99 -29.20
N HIS A 227 5.36 21.31 -29.07
CA HIS A 227 5.06 22.09 -27.86
C HIS A 227 3.82 22.99 -28.01
N ILE A 228 3.08 22.91 -29.12
CA ILE A 228 1.79 23.61 -29.31
C ILE A 228 0.69 22.84 -28.59
N PRO A 229 0.01 23.39 -27.56
CA PRO A 229 -1.03 22.67 -26.84
C PRO A 229 -2.28 22.47 -27.70
N VAL A 230 -2.75 21.23 -27.81
CA VAL A 230 -4.01 20.89 -28.48
C VAL A 230 -5.18 21.11 -27.52
N ASN A 231 -6.26 21.75 -27.98
CA ASN A 231 -7.48 21.93 -27.18
C ASN A 231 -8.28 20.63 -27.10
N PRO A 232 -8.47 20.01 -25.91
CA PRO A 232 -9.23 18.76 -25.77
C PRO A 232 -10.64 18.84 -26.37
N ASN A 233 -11.29 20.00 -26.23
CA ASN A 233 -12.69 20.21 -26.63
C ASN A 233 -12.88 20.29 -28.16
N THR A 234 -11.81 20.44 -28.93
CA THR A 234 -11.88 20.49 -30.41
C THR A 234 -11.74 19.13 -31.09
N ILE A 235 -11.38 18.07 -30.35
CA ILE A 235 -11.10 16.75 -30.92
C ILE A 235 -12.39 15.92 -30.98
N LYS A 236 -12.98 15.78 -32.16
CA LYS A 236 -14.05 14.80 -32.39
C LYS A 236 -13.49 13.38 -32.32
N LYS A 237 -14.28 12.45 -31.78
CA LYS A 237 -13.86 11.04 -31.58
C LYS A 237 -13.45 10.31 -32.88
N ASP A 238 -13.92 10.75 -34.04
CA ASP A 238 -13.65 10.09 -35.32
C ASP A 238 -12.42 10.65 -36.08
N ASP A 239 -11.95 11.87 -35.76
CA ASP A 239 -10.90 12.57 -36.52
C ASP A 239 -9.45 12.16 -36.16
N TRP A 240 -9.27 11.32 -35.13
CA TRP A 240 -7.98 10.86 -34.58
C TRP A 240 -7.04 10.13 -35.57
N SER A 241 -7.50 9.84 -36.79
CA SER A 241 -6.77 9.03 -37.78
C SER A 241 -5.85 9.81 -38.74
N SER A 242 -5.88 11.16 -38.75
CA SER A 242 -5.50 11.92 -39.95
C SER A 242 -4.34 12.93 -39.84
N SER A 243 -4.10 13.56 -38.68
CA SER A 243 -3.37 14.85 -38.65
C SER A 243 -2.35 15.08 -37.53
N VAL A 244 -2.14 14.12 -36.61
CA VAL A 244 -1.02 14.13 -35.66
C VAL A 244 -0.22 12.83 -35.83
N ARG A 245 1.12 12.94 -35.92
CA ARG A 245 2.02 11.77 -35.84
C ARG A 245 2.11 11.29 -34.39
N LEU A 246 1.01 10.72 -33.89
CA LEU A 246 0.98 10.07 -32.59
C LEU A 246 1.99 8.92 -32.61
N LEU A 247 2.94 8.95 -31.69
CA LEU A 247 3.81 7.82 -31.38
C LEU A 247 2.95 6.71 -30.77
N LYS A 248 2.33 5.89 -31.65
CA LYS A 248 1.51 4.73 -31.29
C LYS A 248 2.27 3.93 -30.23
N VAL A 249 1.66 3.71 -29.08
CA VAL A 249 2.25 2.86 -28.04
C VAL A 249 2.58 1.51 -28.68
N PRO A 250 3.83 1.01 -28.58
CA PRO A 250 4.16 -0.33 -29.04
C PRO A 250 3.20 -1.35 -28.45
N GLU A 251 2.79 -2.34 -29.25
CA GLU A 251 2.03 -3.45 -28.67
C GLU A 251 2.98 -4.26 -27.77
N SER A 252 2.47 -4.88 -26.70
CA SER A 252 3.33 -5.61 -25.75
C SER A 252 4.04 -6.83 -26.40
N SER A 253 3.73 -7.18 -27.65
CA SER A 253 4.47 -8.11 -28.53
C SER A 253 5.62 -7.49 -29.33
N GLU A 254 5.69 -6.16 -29.43
CA GLU A 254 6.61 -5.39 -30.27
C GLU A 254 7.55 -4.48 -29.46
N ARG A 255 7.48 -4.53 -28.11
CA ARG A 255 8.37 -3.76 -27.23
C ARG A 255 9.80 -4.31 -27.21
N ASP A 256 10.74 -3.42 -26.91
CA ASP A 256 12.13 -3.76 -26.61
C ASP A 256 12.24 -4.66 -25.34
N SER A 257 13.42 -5.24 -25.12
CA SER A 257 13.65 -6.05 -23.90
C SER A 257 13.69 -5.16 -22.65
N ILE A 258 13.33 -5.73 -21.50
CA ILE A 258 13.42 -5.02 -20.22
C ILE A 258 14.85 -4.53 -19.94
N SER A 259 15.90 -5.25 -20.37
CA SER A 259 17.28 -4.77 -20.19
C SER A 259 17.58 -3.53 -21.04
N ASP A 260 17.14 -3.50 -22.31
CA ASP A 260 17.36 -2.35 -23.19
C ASP A 260 16.62 -1.11 -22.66
N ILE A 261 15.39 -1.31 -22.16
CA ILE A 261 14.57 -0.27 -21.51
C ILE A 261 15.23 0.26 -20.23
N ILE A 262 15.95 -0.58 -19.47
CA ILE A 262 16.75 -0.14 -18.30
C ILE A 262 17.94 0.72 -18.73
N GLU A 263 18.65 0.37 -19.81
CA GLU A 263 19.74 1.20 -20.32
C GLU A 263 19.23 2.54 -20.88
N GLU A 264 18.05 2.57 -21.51
CA GLU A 264 17.40 3.83 -21.94
C GLU A 264 16.96 4.70 -20.75
N ILE A 265 16.51 4.10 -19.64
CA ILE A 265 16.25 4.84 -18.39
C ILE A 265 17.53 5.53 -17.90
N LYS A 266 18.68 4.84 -17.89
CA LYS A 266 19.97 5.43 -17.50
C LYS A 266 20.44 6.57 -18.41
N LEU A 267 20.06 6.52 -19.69
CA LEU A 267 20.38 7.56 -20.68
C LEU A 267 19.42 8.77 -20.64
N SER A 268 18.35 8.71 -19.83
CA SER A 268 17.35 9.77 -19.75
C SER A 268 17.75 10.89 -18.79
N GLU A 269 17.48 12.16 -19.13
CA GLU A 269 17.89 13.36 -18.35
C GLU A 269 17.36 13.42 -16.90
N TRP A 270 16.29 12.67 -16.59
CA TRP A 270 15.72 12.57 -15.25
C TRP A 270 16.41 11.51 -14.37
N TYR A 271 17.32 10.72 -14.95
CA TYR A 271 18.16 9.77 -14.24
C TYR A 271 19.37 10.46 -13.60
N LYS A 272 19.63 10.13 -12.34
CA LYS A 272 20.61 10.73 -11.42
C LYS A 272 21.12 9.67 -10.44
N ASP A 273 21.48 8.50 -10.98
CA ASP A 273 21.98 7.34 -10.23
C ASP A 273 21.02 6.83 -9.14
N GLN A 274 19.71 6.80 -9.43
CA GLN A 274 18.70 6.25 -8.51
C GLN A 274 18.78 4.71 -8.36
N ILE A 275 19.34 3.99 -9.34
CA ILE A 275 19.45 2.52 -9.27
C ILE A 275 20.63 2.18 -8.35
N ILE A 276 20.32 1.74 -7.12
CA ILE A 276 21.31 1.38 -6.10
C ILE A 276 21.73 -0.09 -6.21
N ASP A 277 20.77 -0.97 -6.55
CA ASP A 277 21.01 -2.38 -6.83
C ASP A 277 20.19 -2.82 -8.04
N ARG A 278 20.75 -3.74 -8.85
CA ARG A 278 20.11 -4.40 -9.99
C ARG A 278 20.50 -5.87 -10.00
N ARG A 279 19.52 -6.75 -9.85
CA ARG A 279 19.70 -8.20 -9.94
C ARG A 279 18.94 -8.74 -11.14
N CYS A 280 19.64 -9.42 -12.04
CA CYS A 280 19.02 -10.21 -13.09
C CYS A 280 18.90 -11.67 -12.62
N PHE A 281 17.72 -12.25 -12.77
CA PHE A 281 17.43 -13.66 -12.57
C PHE A 281 17.22 -14.30 -13.93
N ASP A 282 18.03 -15.32 -14.25
CA ASP A 282 18.01 -15.96 -15.58
C ASP A 282 16.68 -16.63 -15.92
N ALA A 283 16.41 -16.77 -17.23
CA ALA A 283 15.29 -17.53 -17.73
C ALA A 283 15.48 -19.04 -17.45
N LYS A 284 14.39 -19.72 -17.10
CA LYS A 284 14.34 -21.17 -16.86
C LYS A 284 13.40 -21.83 -17.86
N GLU A 285 13.88 -22.88 -18.53
CA GLU A 285 13.03 -23.71 -19.38
C GLU A 285 12.06 -24.59 -18.55
N GLY A 286 10.90 -24.89 -19.12
CA GLY A 286 9.85 -25.67 -18.45
C GLY A 286 10.23 -27.14 -18.34
N GLN A 287 10.30 -27.66 -17.12
CA GLN A 287 10.54 -29.07 -16.85
C GLN A 287 9.24 -29.85 -17.02
N ILE A 288 9.09 -30.54 -18.14
CA ILE A 288 7.94 -31.39 -18.46
C ILE A 288 8.20 -32.86 -18.15
N GLY A 289 7.14 -33.66 -18.13
CA GLY A 289 7.21 -35.12 -18.05
C GLY A 289 5.89 -35.78 -18.43
N GLU A 290 5.72 -37.04 -18.03
CA GLU A 290 4.50 -37.83 -18.24
C GLU A 290 3.91 -38.27 -16.90
N LEU A 291 2.59 -38.46 -16.84
CA LEU A 291 1.88 -38.97 -15.66
C LEU A 291 2.03 -40.50 -15.56
N LEU A 292 2.14 -41.03 -14.33
CA LEU A 292 2.22 -42.49 -14.09
C LEU A 292 1.00 -43.24 -14.62
N MET A 293 -0.16 -42.58 -14.68
CA MET A 293 -1.31 -43.02 -15.45
C MET A 293 -1.72 -41.88 -16.41
N PRO A 294 -1.90 -42.14 -17.73
CA PRO A 294 -2.37 -41.12 -18.67
C PRO A 294 -3.76 -40.56 -18.32
N VAL A 295 -4.06 -39.33 -18.75
CA VAL A 295 -5.44 -38.85 -18.80
C VAL A 295 -6.16 -39.48 -20.00
N SER A 296 -7.48 -39.49 -19.97
CA SER A 296 -8.30 -39.81 -21.14
C SER A 296 -8.07 -38.82 -22.28
N ASP A 297 -8.25 -39.27 -23.53
CA ASP A 297 -8.14 -38.40 -24.71
C ASP A 297 -9.16 -37.23 -24.65
N THR A 298 -10.33 -37.47 -24.05
CA THR A 298 -11.35 -36.45 -23.75
C THR A 298 -10.82 -35.32 -22.87
N ILE A 299 -10.19 -35.66 -21.74
CA ILE A 299 -9.56 -34.66 -20.85
C ILE A 299 -8.38 -33.97 -21.53
N MET A 300 -7.54 -34.69 -22.28
CA MET A 300 -6.39 -34.08 -22.96
C MET A 300 -6.83 -33.11 -24.07
N GLN A 301 -7.84 -33.46 -24.88
CA GLN A 301 -8.39 -32.56 -25.89
C GLN A 301 -9.09 -31.35 -25.25
N ALA A 302 -9.78 -31.52 -24.11
CA ALA A 302 -10.35 -30.42 -23.34
C ALA A 302 -9.27 -29.44 -22.81
N LEU A 303 -8.16 -29.96 -22.28
CA LEU A 303 -7.01 -29.17 -21.82
C LEU A 303 -6.32 -28.41 -22.97
N LEU A 304 -6.14 -29.06 -24.11
CA LEU A 304 -5.51 -28.48 -25.29
C LEU A 304 -6.39 -27.38 -25.91
N SER A 305 -7.68 -27.64 -26.08
CA SER A 305 -8.63 -26.69 -26.69
C SER A 305 -8.94 -25.48 -25.79
N SER A 306 -9.22 -25.70 -24.50
CA SER A 306 -9.64 -24.63 -23.58
C SER A 306 -8.48 -23.86 -22.93
N ARG A 307 -7.34 -24.51 -22.66
CA ARG A 307 -6.20 -23.90 -21.95
C ARG A 307 -4.88 -23.88 -22.73
N LYS A 308 -4.79 -24.52 -23.90
CA LYS A 308 -3.55 -24.73 -24.68
C LYS A 308 -2.47 -25.50 -23.91
N ILE A 309 -2.88 -26.45 -23.07
CA ILE A 309 -1.99 -27.35 -22.34
C ILE A 309 -1.82 -28.63 -23.16
N SER A 310 -0.59 -28.94 -23.58
CA SER A 310 -0.23 -30.20 -24.26
C SER A 310 0.64 -31.14 -23.40
N HIS A 311 1.32 -30.60 -22.39
CA HIS A 311 2.19 -31.33 -21.46
C HIS A 311 2.01 -30.77 -20.05
N PHE A 312 2.34 -31.58 -19.03
CA PHE A 312 2.33 -31.16 -17.63
C PHE A 312 3.76 -30.90 -17.13
N TYR A 313 3.90 -29.95 -16.20
CA TYR A 313 5.17 -29.69 -15.51
C TYR A 313 5.42 -30.71 -14.41
N THR A 314 6.68 -30.91 -14.02
CA THR A 314 7.10 -31.91 -13.00
C THR A 314 6.35 -31.80 -11.67
N HIS A 315 6.06 -30.60 -11.17
CA HIS A 315 5.25 -30.40 -9.95
C HIS A 315 3.77 -30.72 -10.15
N GLN A 316 3.22 -30.50 -11.35
CA GLN A 316 1.84 -30.86 -11.66
C GLN A 316 1.68 -32.38 -11.72
N ILE A 317 2.65 -33.07 -12.34
CA ILE A 317 2.70 -34.54 -12.44
C ILE A 317 2.74 -35.16 -11.04
N ALA A 318 3.73 -34.78 -10.23
CA ALA A 318 3.89 -35.29 -8.87
C ALA A 318 2.62 -35.12 -8.03
N ALA A 319 1.94 -33.97 -8.16
CA ALA A 319 0.75 -33.66 -7.38
C ALA A 319 -0.51 -34.41 -7.86
N ILE A 320 -0.69 -34.56 -9.18
CA ILE A 320 -1.79 -35.34 -9.77
C ILE A 320 -1.64 -36.82 -9.41
N ASP A 321 -0.44 -37.38 -9.55
CA ASP A 321 -0.17 -38.78 -9.24
C ASP A 321 -0.20 -39.07 -7.72
N ALA A 322 0.17 -38.11 -6.86
CA ALA A 322 -0.01 -38.22 -5.41
C ALA A 322 -1.50 -38.22 -5.00
N LEU A 323 -2.32 -37.34 -5.58
CA LEU A 323 -3.76 -37.33 -5.34
C LEU A 323 -4.43 -38.63 -5.81
N GLN A 324 -3.99 -39.21 -6.93
CA GLN A 324 -4.55 -40.46 -7.43
C GLN A 324 -4.01 -41.71 -6.73
N ARG A 325 -2.82 -41.66 -6.12
CA ARG A 325 -2.40 -42.62 -5.07
C ARG A 325 -3.25 -42.52 -3.80
N GLY A 326 -4.04 -41.45 -3.65
CA GLY A 326 -4.91 -41.23 -2.51
C GLY A 326 -4.21 -40.59 -1.30
N SER A 327 -3.12 -39.87 -1.52
CA SER A 327 -2.50 -38.98 -0.51
C SER A 327 -3.19 -37.60 -0.52
N ASN A 328 -3.04 -36.84 0.57
CA ASN A 328 -3.33 -35.39 0.55
C ASN A 328 -2.08 -34.64 0.07
N VAL A 329 -2.21 -33.44 -0.51
CA VAL A 329 -1.10 -32.76 -1.17
C VAL A 329 -1.05 -31.27 -0.88
N ILE A 330 0.14 -30.73 -0.59
CA ILE A 330 0.42 -29.29 -0.68
C ILE A 330 1.46 -28.97 -1.75
N VAL A 331 1.14 -27.99 -2.60
CA VAL A 331 2.01 -27.46 -3.63
C VAL A 331 2.40 -26.01 -3.31
N SER A 332 3.68 -25.81 -2.99
CA SER A 332 4.28 -24.52 -2.63
C SER A 332 5.27 -24.10 -3.73
N THR A 333 4.74 -23.55 -4.81
CA THR A 333 5.50 -23.12 -6.01
C THR A 333 5.18 -21.66 -6.37
N SER A 334 5.87 -21.09 -7.35
CA SER A 334 5.77 -19.67 -7.71
C SER A 334 4.37 -19.24 -8.19
N THR A 335 4.15 -17.93 -8.26
CA THR A 335 2.96 -17.35 -8.91
C THR A 335 2.94 -17.66 -10.40
N ALA A 336 1.77 -18.00 -10.94
CA ALA A 336 1.55 -18.40 -12.33
C ALA A 336 2.20 -19.73 -12.81
N SER A 337 2.77 -20.55 -11.92
CA SER A 337 3.27 -21.92 -12.21
C SER A 337 2.20 -22.97 -12.60
N GLY A 338 0.98 -22.55 -12.98
CA GLY A 338 -0.09 -23.45 -13.40
C GLY A 338 -0.75 -24.28 -12.29
N LYS A 339 -0.72 -23.78 -11.03
CA LYS A 339 -1.24 -24.49 -9.84
C LYS A 339 -2.70 -24.98 -9.93
N SER A 340 -3.58 -24.33 -10.69
CA SER A 340 -5.00 -24.74 -10.76
C SER A 340 -5.21 -26.10 -11.42
N VAL A 341 -4.34 -26.47 -12.38
CA VAL A 341 -4.39 -27.73 -13.14
C VAL A 341 -4.31 -28.95 -12.20
N ILE A 342 -3.60 -28.79 -11.09
CA ILE A 342 -3.27 -29.83 -10.11
C ILE A 342 -4.50 -30.43 -9.45
N TYR A 343 -5.53 -29.62 -9.21
CA TYR A 343 -6.81 -30.09 -8.66
C TYR A 343 -7.91 -30.17 -9.73
N GLN A 344 -7.81 -29.39 -10.82
CA GLN A 344 -8.74 -29.47 -11.96
C GLN A 344 -8.67 -30.83 -12.68
N VAL A 345 -7.48 -31.39 -12.93
CA VAL A 345 -7.33 -32.67 -13.65
C VAL A 345 -7.82 -33.89 -12.84
N PRO A 346 -7.47 -34.06 -11.54
CA PRO A 346 -8.04 -35.14 -10.74
C PRO A 346 -9.56 -35.05 -10.59
N MET A 347 -10.14 -33.85 -10.54
CA MET A 347 -11.60 -33.73 -10.46
C MET A 347 -12.29 -34.17 -11.76
N LEU A 348 -11.72 -33.87 -12.94
CA LEU A 348 -12.26 -34.41 -14.20
C LEU A 348 -12.18 -35.94 -14.25
N ARG A 349 -11.08 -36.54 -13.76
CA ARG A 349 -10.98 -38.00 -13.61
C ARG A 349 -12.05 -38.57 -12.68
N PHE A 350 -12.25 -37.97 -11.50
CA PHE A 350 -13.30 -38.42 -10.58
C PHE A 350 -14.71 -38.31 -11.18
N LEU A 351 -14.98 -37.33 -12.05
CA LEU A 351 -16.26 -37.19 -12.76
C LEU A 351 -16.42 -38.18 -13.94
N GLU A 352 -15.33 -38.59 -14.59
CA GLU A 352 -15.36 -39.70 -15.59
C GLU A 352 -15.52 -41.07 -14.91
N GLU A 353 -14.99 -41.26 -13.69
CA GLU A 353 -15.14 -42.49 -12.89
C GLU A 353 -16.50 -42.59 -12.17
N ASP A 354 -17.05 -41.46 -11.70
CA ASP A 354 -18.19 -41.37 -10.79
C ASP A 354 -18.98 -40.06 -11.04
N PRO A 355 -20.04 -40.06 -11.86
CA PRO A 355 -20.78 -38.83 -12.20
C PRO A 355 -21.42 -38.11 -11.00
N ASP A 356 -21.64 -38.83 -9.91
CA ASP A 356 -22.18 -38.31 -8.64
C ASP A 356 -21.09 -37.63 -7.77
N ALA A 357 -19.81 -37.69 -8.17
CA ALA A 357 -18.67 -37.16 -7.42
C ALA A 357 -18.73 -35.63 -7.26
N THR A 358 -18.52 -35.15 -6.04
CA THR A 358 -18.56 -33.71 -5.72
C THR A 358 -17.22 -33.16 -5.22
N ALA A 359 -17.05 -31.83 -5.33
CA ALA A 359 -15.87 -31.12 -4.82
C ALA A 359 -16.16 -29.70 -4.35
N PHE A 360 -15.43 -29.26 -3.32
CA PHE A 360 -15.35 -27.86 -2.90
C PHE A 360 -14.02 -27.24 -3.33
N TYR A 361 -14.06 -26.15 -4.09
CA TYR A 361 -12.88 -25.30 -4.34
C TYR A 361 -13.01 -24.02 -3.53
N ILE A 362 -12.09 -23.82 -2.60
CA ILE A 362 -12.14 -22.79 -1.57
C ILE A 362 -11.07 -21.74 -1.86
N TYR A 363 -11.49 -20.48 -2.00
CA TYR A 363 -10.64 -19.36 -2.41
C TYR A 363 -10.64 -18.21 -1.38
N PRO A 364 -9.57 -17.39 -1.33
CA PRO A 364 -9.51 -16.22 -0.46
C PRO A 364 -10.39 -15.07 -0.94
N THR A 365 -10.63 -14.97 -2.25
CA THR A 365 -11.35 -13.85 -2.90
C THR A 365 -12.42 -14.37 -3.89
N LYS A 366 -13.56 -13.67 -3.94
CA LYS A 366 -14.69 -14.02 -4.82
C LYS A 366 -14.37 -13.86 -6.31
N ALA A 367 -13.49 -12.91 -6.67
CA ALA A 367 -13.05 -12.69 -8.05
C ALA A 367 -12.31 -13.93 -8.59
N LEU A 368 -11.28 -14.40 -7.89
CA LEU A 368 -10.54 -15.61 -8.28
C LEU A 368 -11.45 -16.85 -8.34
N ALA A 369 -12.39 -16.97 -7.39
CA ALA A 369 -13.37 -18.06 -7.41
C ALA A 369 -14.20 -18.06 -8.72
N GLN A 370 -14.72 -16.91 -9.13
CA GLN A 370 -15.49 -16.77 -10.36
C GLN A 370 -14.64 -16.99 -11.62
N ASP A 371 -13.40 -16.49 -11.65
CA ASP A 371 -12.46 -16.69 -12.76
C ASP A 371 -12.16 -18.18 -12.97
N GLN A 372 -11.84 -18.90 -11.88
CA GLN A 372 -11.58 -20.34 -11.94
C GLN A 372 -12.86 -21.15 -12.19
N ARG A 373 -14.05 -20.67 -11.80
CA ARG A 373 -15.33 -21.28 -12.16
C ARG A 373 -15.56 -21.23 -13.67
N ILE A 374 -15.45 -20.06 -14.29
CA ILE A 374 -15.56 -19.88 -15.75
C ILE A 374 -14.52 -20.75 -16.48
N ALA A 375 -13.28 -20.75 -16.00
CA ALA A 375 -12.19 -21.45 -16.65
C ALA A 375 -12.16 -22.98 -16.38
N LEU A 376 -13.02 -23.50 -15.50
CA LEU A 376 -13.37 -24.92 -15.37
C LEU A 376 -14.61 -25.26 -16.20
N GLU A 377 -15.64 -24.41 -16.19
CA GLU A 377 -16.87 -24.53 -16.99
C GLU A 377 -16.54 -24.69 -18.49
N GLN A 378 -15.61 -23.89 -19.02
CA GLN A 378 -15.09 -24.03 -20.39
C GLN A 378 -14.37 -25.36 -20.66
N MET A 379 -13.68 -25.91 -19.66
CA MET A 379 -12.94 -27.17 -19.76
C MET A 379 -13.91 -28.36 -19.76
N ILE A 380 -14.92 -28.34 -18.87
CA ILE A 380 -16.01 -29.32 -18.81
C ILE A 380 -16.84 -29.31 -20.09
N TRP A 381 -17.15 -28.13 -20.65
CA TRP A 381 -17.88 -28.01 -21.92
C TRP A 381 -17.10 -28.58 -23.12
N SER A 382 -15.77 -28.42 -23.11
CA SER A 382 -14.87 -28.97 -24.13
C SER A 382 -14.65 -30.49 -23.97
N CYS A 383 -14.85 -31.03 -22.76
CA CYS A 383 -14.73 -32.45 -22.48
C CYS A 383 -16.00 -33.20 -22.90
N GLU A 384 -15.87 -34.12 -23.85
CA GLU A 384 -16.98 -34.99 -24.23
C GLU A 384 -17.33 -35.93 -23.05
N GLY A 385 -18.60 -36.35 -22.95
CA GLY A 385 -19.13 -37.02 -21.77
C GLY A 385 -19.52 -36.07 -20.62
N LEU A 386 -18.60 -35.18 -20.19
CA LEU A 386 -18.79 -34.37 -18.98
C LEU A 386 -19.68 -33.13 -19.13
N ARG A 387 -20.18 -32.79 -20.33
CA ARG A 387 -21.03 -31.59 -20.58
C ARG A 387 -22.32 -31.47 -19.74
N HIS A 388 -22.70 -32.52 -19.01
CA HIS A 388 -23.85 -32.53 -18.10
C HIS A 388 -23.51 -32.02 -16.68
N VAL A 389 -22.22 -31.97 -16.32
CA VAL A 389 -21.71 -31.54 -15.01
C VAL A 389 -21.87 -30.03 -14.85
N LYS A 390 -22.47 -29.60 -13.74
CA LYS A 390 -22.68 -28.18 -13.40
C LYS A 390 -21.66 -27.69 -12.35
N VAL A 391 -21.18 -26.45 -12.52
CA VAL A 391 -20.21 -25.81 -11.61
C VAL A 391 -20.61 -24.38 -11.25
N ALA A 392 -20.62 -24.05 -9.95
CA ALA A 392 -21.31 -22.87 -9.43
C ALA A 392 -20.54 -22.16 -8.30
N ASN A 393 -20.73 -20.85 -8.17
CA ASN A 393 -20.32 -20.10 -6.97
C ASN A 393 -21.39 -20.25 -5.88
N TYR A 394 -20.97 -20.66 -4.68
CA TYR A 394 -21.76 -20.56 -3.45
C TYR A 394 -21.02 -19.65 -2.49
N ASP A 395 -21.16 -18.34 -2.69
CA ASP A 395 -20.55 -17.31 -1.86
C ASP A 395 -21.61 -16.31 -1.34
N GLY A 396 -21.18 -15.28 -0.59
CA GLY A 396 -22.10 -14.30 -0.01
C GLY A 396 -22.93 -13.53 -1.05
N ASP A 397 -22.46 -13.44 -2.29
CA ASP A 397 -23.12 -12.76 -3.41
C ASP A 397 -24.10 -13.69 -4.16
N THR A 398 -24.17 -14.98 -3.82
CA THR A 398 -25.09 -15.95 -4.45
C THR A 398 -26.54 -15.65 -4.03
N PRO A 399 -27.45 -15.34 -4.98
CA PRO A 399 -28.86 -15.02 -4.68
C PRO A 399 -29.58 -16.13 -3.92
N VAL A 400 -30.41 -15.76 -2.95
CA VAL A 400 -31.02 -16.71 -1.98
C VAL A 400 -31.91 -17.75 -2.68
N ASP A 401 -32.65 -17.33 -3.70
CA ASP A 401 -33.48 -18.17 -4.58
C ASP A 401 -32.66 -19.24 -5.32
N GLN A 402 -31.40 -18.95 -5.66
CA GLN A 402 -30.53 -19.87 -6.41
C GLN A 402 -29.79 -20.86 -5.52
N ARG A 403 -29.68 -20.60 -4.20
CA ARG A 403 -28.88 -21.42 -3.27
C ARG A 403 -29.36 -22.87 -3.19
N THR A 404 -30.67 -23.11 -3.22
CA THR A 404 -31.25 -24.47 -3.22
C THR A 404 -30.85 -25.23 -4.47
N THR A 405 -31.11 -24.65 -5.66
CA THR A 405 -30.76 -25.26 -6.94
C THR A 405 -29.26 -25.51 -7.05
N ILE A 406 -28.40 -24.55 -6.69
CA ILE A 406 -26.95 -24.70 -6.74
C ILE A 406 -26.46 -25.87 -5.88
N ARG A 407 -27.00 -26.02 -4.66
CA ARG A 407 -26.66 -27.10 -3.72
C ARG A 407 -27.04 -28.49 -4.23
N GLU A 408 -28.14 -28.59 -4.97
CA GLU A 408 -28.71 -29.87 -5.42
C GLU A 408 -28.24 -30.29 -6.82
N ASP A 409 -27.96 -29.32 -7.70
CA ASP A 409 -27.59 -29.55 -9.10
C ASP A 409 -26.07 -29.57 -9.38
N SER A 410 -25.22 -28.97 -8.53
CA SER A 410 -23.82 -28.70 -8.86
C SER A 410 -22.87 -29.76 -8.32
N SER A 411 -21.95 -30.27 -9.15
CA SER A 411 -20.91 -31.21 -8.71
C SER A 411 -19.70 -30.48 -8.11
N VAL A 412 -19.30 -29.33 -8.67
CA VAL A 412 -18.17 -28.53 -8.15
C VAL A 412 -18.66 -27.17 -7.67
N ILE A 413 -18.42 -26.87 -6.40
CA ILE A 413 -18.84 -25.62 -5.74
C ILE A 413 -17.64 -24.77 -5.35
N PHE A 414 -17.65 -23.53 -5.83
CA PHE A 414 -16.64 -22.50 -5.59
C PHE A 414 -17.09 -21.64 -4.41
N THR A 415 -16.32 -21.59 -3.32
CA THR A 415 -16.74 -20.97 -2.06
C THR A 415 -15.56 -20.38 -1.26
N ASN A 416 -15.82 -19.96 -0.02
CA ASN A 416 -14.85 -19.41 0.94
C ASN A 416 -15.16 -19.91 2.35
N PHE A 417 -14.22 -19.75 3.28
CA PHE A 417 -14.40 -20.21 4.66
C PHE A 417 -15.49 -19.46 5.43
N ASP A 418 -15.77 -18.21 5.07
CA ASP A 418 -16.87 -17.41 5.63
C ASP A 418 -18.23 -18.10 5.39
N MET A 419 -18.48 -18.53 4.15
CA MET A 419 -19.72 -19.22 3.77
C MET A 419 -19.77 -20.67 4.21
N LEU A 420 -18.63 -21.36 4.26
CA LEU A 420 -18.54 -22.66 4.94
C LEU A 420 -19.00 -22.54 6.39
N HIS A 421 -18.46 -21.57 7.13
CA HIS A 421 -18.79 -21.34 8.53
C HIS A 421 -20.23 -20.89 8.77
N ALA A 422 -20.74 -19.96 7.97
CA ALA A 422 -22.00 -19.26 8.24
C ALA A 422 -23.22 -19.94 7.61
N SER A 423 -23.07 -20.63 6.47
CA SER A 423 -24.19 -21.06 5.63
C SER A 423 -24.16 -22.53 5.17
N ILE A 424 -23.02 -23.22 5.25
CA ILE A 424 -22.91 -24.63 4.83
C ILE A 424 -22.89 -25.56 6.04
N LEU A 425 -21.94 -25.37 6.96
CA LEU A 425 -21.83 -26.22 8.16
C LEU A 425 -23.07 -26.12 9.08
N PRO A 426 -23.63 -24.94 9.40
CA PRO A 426 -24.80 -24.83 10.29
C PRO A 426 -26.13 -25.35 9.69
N HIS A 427 -26.09 -25.86 8.46
CA HIS A 427 -27.22 -26.40 7.71
C HIS A 427 -26.88 -27.77 7.11
N GLU A 428 -26.01 -28.54 7.78
CA GLU A 428 -25.43 -29.79 7.28
C GLU A 428 -26.49 -30.78 6.78
N GLU A 429 -27.68 -30.80 7.39
CA GLU A 429 -28.82 -31.64 7.03
C GLU A 429 -29.21 -31.51 5.55
N ASN A 430 -29.01 -30.32 4.96
CA ASN A 430 -29.24 -30.03 3.56
C ASN A 430 -28.06 -30.46 2.64
N TRP A 431 -26.87 -30.62 3.20
CA TRP A 431 -25.61 -30.88 2.49
C TRP A 431 -25.15 -32.34 2.55
N ARG A 432 -25.81 -33.18 3.36
CA ARG A 432 -25.43 -34.60 3.58
C ARG A 432 -25.18 -35.39 2.29
N ASN A 433 -25.99 -35.20 1.24
CA ASN A 433 -25.77 -35.89 -0.04
C ASN A 433 -24.47 -35.43 -0.73
N PHE A 434 -24.21 -34.11 -0.74
CA PHE A 434 -22.98 -33.54 -1.28
C PHE A 434 -21.76 -34.01 -0.48
N PHE A 435 -21.81 -34.00 0.86
CA PHE A 435 -20.72 -34.49 1.72
C PHE A 435 -20.46 -36.00 1.55
N LYS A 436 -21.49 -36.81 1.30
CA LYS A 436 -21.37 -38.27 1.10
C LYS A 436 -20.57 -38.60 -0.16
N ASN A 437 -20.76 -37.84 -1.25
CA ASN A 437 -20.13 -38.10 -2.54
C ASN A 437 -18.83 -37.29 -2.75
N LEU A 438 -18.46 -36.45 -1.78
CA LEU A 438 -17.29 -35.57 -1.83
C LEU A 438 -15.99 -36.34 -2.06
N ARG A 439 -15.32 -36.08 -3.19
CA ARG A 439 -14.02 -36.67 -3.53
C ARG A 439 -12.87 -35.71 -3.22
N LEU A 440 -13.02 -34.42 -3.50
CA LEU A 440 -11.91 -33.45 -3.46
C LEU A 440 -12.27 -32.15 -2.74
N VAL A 441 -11.37 -31.66 -1.91
CA VAL A 441 -11.41 -30.30 -1.33
C VAL A 441 -10.11 -29.58 -1.70
N ALA A 442 -10.23 -28.58 -2.55
CA ALA A 442 -9.12 -27.72 -2.95
C ALA A 442 -9.13 -26.42 -2.15
N VAL A 443 -7.99 -26.00 -1.61
CA VAL A 443 -7.81 -24.70 -0.95
C VAL A 443 -6.65 -23.96 -1.61
N ASP A 444 -6.93 -22.85 -2.29
CA ASP A 444 -5.91 -22.05 -2.98
C ASP A 444 -5.38 -20.90 -2.10
N GLU A 445 -4.17 -20.42 -2.42
CA GLU A 445 -3.42 -19.41 -1.67
C GLU A 445 -3.35 -19.66 -0.14
N LEU A 446 -3.02 -20.89 0.29
CA LEU A 446 -3.12 -21.34 1.70
C LEU A 446 -2.42 -20.43 2.72
N HIS A 447 -1.36 -19.73 2.30
CA HIS A 447 -0.61 -18.78 3.13
C HIS A 447 -1.45 -17.60 3.64
N TYR A 448 -2.57 -17.29 2.98
CA TYR A 448 -3.52 -16.25 3.40
C TYR A 448 -4.26 -16.60 4.70
N TYR A 449 -4.28 -17.88 5.08
CA TYR A 449 -4.97 -18.39 6.26
C TYR A 449 -3.99 -18.61 7.42
N SER A 450 -3.45 -17.52 7.96
CA SER A 450 -2.52 -17.49 9.10
C SER A 450 -3.05 -16.60 10.24
N GLY A 451 -2.38 -16.58 11.40
CA GLY A 451 -2.76 -15.77 12.55
C GLY A 451 -4.12 -16.16 13.15
N ILE A 452 -4.87 -15.17 13.66
CA ILE A 452 -6.25 -15.38 14.16
C ILE A 452 -7.14 -16.00 13.07
N PHE A 453 -7.04 -15.52 11.83
CA PHE A 453 -7.90 -16.00 10.74
C PHE A 453 -7.61 -17.46 10.36
N GLY A 454 -6.33 -17.83 10.23
CA GLY A 454 -5.89 -19.22 10.06
C GLY A 454 -6.36 -20.13 11.18
N THR A 455 -6.41 -19.62 12.41
CA THR A 455 -6.94 -20.33 13.58
C THR A 455 -8.44 -20.61 13.46
N HIS A 456 -9.25 -19.63 13.07
CA HIS A 456 -10.68 -19.90 12.82
C HIS A 456 -10.89 -20.88 11.66
N VAL A 457 -10.16 -20.72 10.55
CA VAL A 457 -10.23 -21.62 9.38
C VAL A 457 -9.85 -23.05 9.77
N SER A 458 -8.84 -23.21 10.64
CA SER A 458 -8.39 -24.50 11.14
C SER A 458 -9.50 -25.28 11.88
N TYR A 459 -10.31 -24.59 12.68
CA TYR A 459 -11.47 -25.18 13.35
C TYR A 459 -12.68 -25.37 12.43
N ILE A 460 -12.87 -24.53 11.42
CA ILE A 460 -13.88 -24.72 10.36
C ILE A 460 -13.61 -26.02 9.59
N ILE A 461 -12.36 -26.32 9.24
CA ILE A 461 -12.01 -27.58 8.55
C ILE A 461 -12.13 -28.80 9.49
N ARG A 462 -11.87 -28.66 10.79
CA ARG A 462 -12.14 -29.71 11.79
C ARG A 462 -13.62 -30.06 11.88
N ARG A 463 -14.51 -29.05 11.97
CA ARG A 463 -15.97 -29.19 11.89
C ARG A 463 -16.42 -29.85 10.58
N PHE A 464 -15.91 -29.38 9.44
CA PHE A 464 -16.17 -29.96 8.11
C PHE A 464 -15.77 -31.44 8.02
N ARG A 465 -14.57 -31.81 8.48
CA ARG A 465 -14.07 -33.20 8.48
C ARG A 465 -14.90 -34.10 9.39
N ARG A 466 -15.38 -33.58 10.52
CA ARG A 466 -16.30 -34.26 11.44
C ARG A 466 -17.67 -34.55 10.81
N LEU A 467 -18.21 -33.65 9.99
CA LEU A 467 -19.45 -33.89 9.25
C LEU A 467 -19.25 -34.89 8.09
N CYS A 468 -18.15 -34.78 7.33
CA CYS A 468 -17.78 -35.79 6.34
C CYS A 468 -17.65 -37.19 6.97
N ALA A 469 -17.06 -37.25 8.16
CA ALA A 469 -16.95 -38.47 8.96
C ALA A 469 -18.31 -39.02 9.42
N ALA A 470 -19.26 -38.16 9.79
CA ALA A 470 -20.61 -38.54 10.22
C ALA A 470 -21.45 -39.15 9.09
N VAL A 471 -21.35 -38.61 7.87
CA VAL A 471 -21.98 -39.22 6.67
C VAL A 471 -21.21 -40.44 6.13
N GLY A 472 -20.18 -40.91 6.85
CA GLY A 472 -19.39 -42.09 6.51
C GLY A 472 -18.32 -41.89 5.43
N ASN A 473 -18.12 -40.65 4.93
CA ASN A 473 -17.16 -40.39 3.86
C ASN A 473 -15.72 -40.26 4.41
N ARG A 474 -14.87 -41.23 4.05
CA ARG A 474 -13.42 -41.25 4.32
C ARG A 474 -12.56 -41.14 3.04
N ARG A 475 -13.21 -40.92 1.89
CA ARG A 475 -12.58 -40.85 0.56
C ARG A 475 -12.17 -39.44 0.16
N VAL A 476 -12.69 -38.41 0.83
CA VAL A 476 -12.29 -37.00 0.66
C VAL A 476 -10.77 -36.87 0.65
N ARG A 477 -10.22 -36.18 -0.34
CA ARG A 477 -8.81 -35.77 -0.38
C ARG A 477 -8.66 -34.27 -0.36
N PHE A 478 -7.66 -33.82 0.38
CA PHE A 478 -7.33 -32.43 0.56
C PHE A 478 -6.14 -32.07 -0.33
N VAL A 479 -6.33 -31.11 -1.21
CA VAL A 479 -5.28 -30.51 -2.04
C VAL A 479 -5.18 -29.04 -1.70
N SER A 480 -3.96 -28.53 -1.60
CA SER A 480 -3.75 -27.12 -1.35
C SER A 480 -2.61 -26.52 -2.14
N CYS A 481 -2.79 -25.27 -2.54
CA CYS A 481 -1.88 -24.51 -3.37
C CYS A 481 -1.46 -23.23 -2.65
N SER A 482 -0.20 -22.84 -2.80
CA SER A 482 0.34 -21.62 -2.20
C SER A 482 1.47 -21.03 -3.04
N ALA A 483 1.72 -19.74 -2.91
CA ALA A 483 3.05 -19.16 -3.12
C ALA A 483 4.09 -19.78 -2.17
N THR A 484 5.38 -19.61 -2.47
CA THR A 484 6.50 -20.16 -1.69
C THR A 484 6.42 -19.77 -0.20
N ILE A 485 6.31 -20.78 0.67
CA ILE A 485 6.30 -20.65 2.13
C ILE A 485 7.40 -21.52 2.75
N SER A 486 7.85 -21.15 3.95
CA SER A 486 8.94 -21.80 4.69
C SER A 486 8.61 -23.27 5.05
N ASN A 487 7.49 -23.49 5.74
CA ASN A 487 7.08 -24.80 6.24
C ASN A 487 5.67 -25.18 5.77
N PRO A 488 5.51 -25.58 4.49
CA PRO A 488 4.21 -25.93 3.91
C PRO A 488 3.56 -27.13 4.61
N LEU A 489 4.36 -28.12 5.04
CA LEU A 489 3.87 -29.31 5.73
C LEU A 489 3.16 -28.94 7.03
N GLN A 490 3.86 -28.26 7.93
CA GLN A 490 3.31 -27.89 9.24
C GLN A 490 2.11 -26.95 9.10
N HIS A 491 2.12 -26.04 8.13
CA HIS A 491 0.98 -25.14 7.88
C HIS A 491 -0.28 -25.92 7.45
N MET A 492 -0.17 -26.85 6.50
CA MET A 492 -1.31 -27.68 6.09
C MET A 492 -1.76 -28.65 7.20
N GLN A 493 -0.82 -29.26 7.95
CA GLN A 493 -1.14 -30.08 9.12
C GLN A 493 -1.91 -29.28 10.17
N ASN A 494 -1.45 -28.08 10.50
CA ASN A 494 -2.08 -27.19 11.48
C ASN A 494 -3.50 -26.79 11.04
N ILE A 495 -3.69 -26.31 9.80
CA ILE A 495 -5.03 -25.91 9.32
C ILE A 495 -5.95 -27.14 9.19
N PHE A 496 -5.53 -28.21 8.52
CA PHE A 496 -6.47 -29.28 8.14
C PHE A 496 -6.63 -30.35 9.23
N GLY A 497 -5.66 -30.51 10.12
CA GLY A 497 -5.65 -31.52 11.19
C GLY A 497 -5.46 -32.95 10.66
N ILE A 498 -4.66 -33.10 9.60
CA ILE A 498 -4.31 -34.36 8.94
C ILE A 498 -2.80 -34.52 8.95
N GLU A 499 -2.30 -35.76 9.02
CA GLU A 499 -0.86 -36.06 9.10
C GLU A 499 -0.26 -36.49 7.75
N ASP A 500 -0.98 -37.35 7.02
CA ASP A 500 -0.63 -37.88 5.69
C ASP A 500 -0.76 -36.79 4.60
N ILE A 501 0.33 -36.09 4.32
CA ILE A 501 0.46 -35.02 3.33
C ILE A 501 1.76 -35.21 2.53
N GLU A 502 1.66 -35.25 1.20
CA GLU A 502 2.80 -35.17 0.29
C GLU A 502 3.09 -33.70 -0.07
N VAL A 503 4.36 -33.32 -0.05
CA VAL A 503 4.82 -31.92 -0.12
C VAL A 503 5.61 -31.69 -1.40
N ILE A 504 5.17 -30.72 -2.20
CA ILE A 504 5.73 -30.47 -3.54
C ILE A 504 6.17 -29.00 -3.65
N THR A 505 7.49 -28.80 -3.71
CA THR A 505 8.15 -27.48 -3.72
C THR A 505 9.02 -27.24 -4.96
N ASN A 506 9.42 -28.29 -5.69
CA ASN A 506 10.25 -28.15 -6.89
C ASN A 506 9.43 -27.62 -8.07
N ASP A 507 9.48 -26.31 -8.33
CA ASP A 507 8.71 -25.66 -9.40
C ASP A 507 9.29 -25.99 -10.79
N GLY A 508 8.53 -26.76 -11.58
CA GLY A 508 8.87 -27.13 -12.96
C GLY A 508 8.43 -26.11 -14.02
N ALA A 509 7.73 -25.03 -13.66
CA ALA A 509 7.23 -24.06 -14.64
C ALA A 509 8.37 -23.22 -15.27
N PRO A 510 8.21 -22.78 -16.54
CA PRO A 510 9.16 -21.90 -17.19
C PRO A 510 9.06 -20.47 -16.65
N THR A 511 10.20 -19.83 -16.44
CA THR A 511 10.31 -18.41 -16.05
C THR A 511 11.09 -17.63 -17.10
N GLY A 512 10.64 -16.42 -17.44
CA GLY A 512 11.45 -15.51 -18.24
C GLY A 512 12.46 -14.78 -17.38
N ALA A 513 13.44 -14.12 -18.02
CA ALA A 513 14.45 -13.35 -17.30
C ALA A 513 13.80 -12.22 -16.50
N LYS A 514 14.17 -12.06 -15.22
CA LYS A 514 13.57 -11.04 -14.35
C LYS A 514 14.63 -10.09 -13.83
N GLU A 515 14.45 -8.81 -14.13
CA GLU A 515 15.23 -7.71 -13.56
C GLU A 515 14.54 -7.20 -12.29
N PHE A 516 15.27 -7.19 -11.18
CA PHE A 516 14.85 -6.53 -9.94
C PHE A 516 15.74 -5.32 -9.68
N ILE A 517 15.12 -4.15 -9.49
CA ILE A 517 15.79 -2.87 -9.25
C ILE A 517 15.41 -2.31 -7.88
N VAL A 518 16.43 -1.86 -7.13
CA VAL A 518 16.26 -1.01 -5.95
C VAL A 518 16.48 0.44 -6.37
N TRP A 519 15.39 1.21 -6.41
CA TRP A 519 15.37 2.62 -6.82
C TRP A 519 15.27 3.53 -5.60
N ASN A 520 16.30 4.33 -5.34
CA ASN A 520 16.30 5.31 -4.25
C ASN A 520 16.18 6.73 -4.83
N PRO A 521 15.10 7.48 -4.53
CA PRO A 521 14.94 8.86 -4.96
C PRO A 521 16.17 9.72 -4.61
N PRO A 522 16.66 10.60 -5.52
CA PRO A 522 17.87 11.35 -5.28
C PRO A 522 17.68 12.35 -4.12
N PRO A 523 18.76 12.76 -3.42
CA PRO A 523 18.67 13.78 -2.38
C PRO A 523 18.23 15.13 -2.98
N ASN A 524 17.48 15.93 -2.21
CA ASN A 524 17.04 17.26 -2.62
C ASN A 524 18.20 18.26 -2.80
N ASP A 525 19.31 18.00 -2.10
CA ASP A 525 20.60 18.64 -2.31
C ASP A 525 21.72 17.58 -2.11
N HIS A 526 22.67 17.48 -3.04
CA HIS A 526 23.79 16.54 -2.93
C HIS A 526 24.83 16.98 -1.89
N VAL A 527 24.81 18.24 -1.44
CA VAL A 527 25.70 18.80 -0.42
C VAL A 527 25.13 18.63 0.99
N ASP A 528 23.80 18.63 1.13
CA ASP A 528 23.12 18.44 2.42
C ASP A 528 21.95 17.43 2.31
N PRO A 529 22.25 16.12 2.51
CA PRO A 529 21.23 15.07 2.54
C PRO A 529 20.18 15.21 3.67
N SER A 530 20.40 16.07 4.68
CA SER A 530 19.41 16.30 5.75
C SER A 530 18.18 17.07 5.24
N LEU A 531 18.30 17.73 4.09
CA LEU A 531 17.18 18.33 3.35
C LEU A 531 16.24 17.29 2.70
N GLY A 532 16.51 15.99 2.92
CA GLY A 532 15.67 14.87 2.49
C GLY A 532 15.86 14.50 1.02
N ARG A 533 14.96 13.67 0.52
CA ARG A 533 14.95 13.15 -0.86
C ARG A 533 13.80 13.72 -1.70
N HIS A 534 13.93 13.56 -3.01
CA HIS A 534 12.84 13.63 -3.96
C HIS A 534 11.64 12.78 -3.52
N SER A 535 10.44 13.13 -4.00
CA SER A 535 9.23 12.39 -3.67
C SER A 535 9.21 11.04 -4.36
N SER A 536 9.27 9.97 -3.56
CA SER A 536 9.09 8.57 -3.95
C SER A 536 7.87 8.35 -4.86
N LEU A 537 6.76 9.04 -4.57
CA LEU A 537 5.55 9.06 -5.40
C LEU A 537 5.83 9.54 -6.83
N VAL A 538 6.55 10.66 -6.98
CA VAL A 538 6.82 11.29 -8.28
C VAL A 538 7.80 10.45 -9.11
N GLU A 539 8.82 9.88 -8.47
CA GLU A 539 9.74 8.94 -9.13
C GLU A 539 8.99 7.69 -9.62
N ALA A 540 8.11 7.12 -8.79
CA ALA A 540 7.31 5.94 -9.14
C ALA A 540 6.29 6.21 -10.26
N THR A 541 5.59 7.35 -10.25
CA THR A 541 4.69 7.72 -11.36
C THR A 541 5.47 8.11 -12.62
N GLY A 542 6.67 8.69 -12.48
CA GLY A 542 7.60 8.95 -13.58
C GLY A 542 8.05 7.67 -14.28
N LEU A 543 8.52 6.68 -13.51
CA LEU A 543 8.85 5.33 -13.98
C LEU A 543 7.65 4.67 -14.69
N MET A 544 6.49 4.64 -14.04
CA MET A 544 5.28 4.04 -14.63
C MET A 544 4.89 4.74 -15.95
N ARG A 545 4.96 6.08 -16.01
CA ARG A 545 4.71 6.87 -17.22
C ARG A 545 5.70 6.56 -18.35
N PHE A 546 6.98 6.37 -18.03
CA PHE A 546 8.01 5.97 -19.01
C PHE A 546 7.73 4.58 -19.57
N LEU A 547 7.54 3.59 -18.69
CA LEU A 547 7.27 2.20 -19.05
C LEU A 547 6.00 2.05 -19.91
N MET A 548 4.90 2.71 -19.54
CA MET A 548 3.65 2.67 -20.32
C MET A 548 3.79 3.29 -21.72
N LYS A 549 4.60 4.35 -21.90
CA LYS A 549 4.88 4.93 -23.23
C LYS A 549 5.62 3.94 -24.15
N LYS A 550 6.38 3.01 -23.57
CA LYS A 550 7.10 1.91 -24.26
C LYS A 550 6.27 0.63 -24.44
N GLY A 551 4.97 0.64 -24.10
CA GLY A 551 4.10 -0.52 -24.22
C GLY A 551 4.25 -1.57 -23.11
N VAL A 552 5.06 -1.29 -22.08
CA VAL A 552 5.28 -2.19 -20.94
C VAL A 552 4.05 -2.15 -20.01
N ARG A 553 3.33 -3.28 -19.90
CA ARG A 553 2.16 -3.38 -19.02
C ARG A 553 2.58 -3.36 -17.57
N THR A 554 2.23 -2.30 -16.85
CA THR A 554 2.80 -1.95 -15.54
C THR A 554 1.75 -1.88 -14.44
N ILE A 555 2.01 -2.52 -13.30
CA ILE A 555 1.25 -2.31 -12.05
C ILE A 555 2.07 -1.49 -11.04
N LEU A 556 1.45 -0.50 -10.40
CA LEU A 556 2.03 0.32 -9.35
C LEU A 556 1.33 0.00 -8.02
N PHE A 557 2.02 -0.71 -7.12
CA PHE A 557 1.53 -0.99 -5.77
C PHE A 557 1.80 0.18 -4.83
N CYS A 558 0.78 0.56 -4.04
CA CYS A 558 0.84 1.61 -3.04
C CYS A 558 0.40 1.07 -1.67
N LYS A 559 1.15 1.39 -0.59
CA LYS A 559 0.86 0.89 0.78
C LYS A 559 -0.55 1.25 1.28
N TYR A 560 -1.12 2.38 0.83
CA TYR A 560 -2.39 2.93 1.34
C TYR A 560 -3.31 3.48 0.24
N ARG A 561 -4.64 3.42 0.45
CA ARG A 561 -5.67 3.96 -0.47
C ARG A 561 -5.40 5.42 -0.90
N LYS A 562 -5.05 6.29 0.06
CA LYS A 562 -4.75 7.72 -0.19
C LYS A 562 -3.56 7.92 -1.15
N ILE A 563 -2.56 7.04 -1.11
CA ILE A 563 -1.39 7.10 -2.02
C ILE A 563 -1.79 6.64 -3.43
N CYS A 564 -2.64 5.60 -3.55
CA CYS A 564 -3.19 5.14 -4.83
C CYS A 564 -3.95 6.26 -5.58
N GLU A 565 -4.80 7.02 -4.87
CA GLU A 565 -5.54 8.15 -5.45
C GLU A 565 -4.60 9.34 -5.82
N LEU A 566 -3.57 9.61 -5.00
CA LEU A 566 -2.56 10.62 -5.31
C LEU A 566 -1.70 10.24 -6.54
N ALA A 567 -1.35 8.97 -6.69
CA ALA A 567 -0.63 8.45 -7.86
C ALA A 567 -1.48 8.56 -9.13
N MET A 568 -2.76 8.18 -9.09
CA MET A 568 -3.68 8.40 -10.22
C MET A 568 -3.84 9.88 -10.58
N LYS A 569 -3.89 10.78 -9.58
CA LYS A 569 -3.98 12.22 -9.80
C LYS A 569 -2.73 12.77 -10.50
N ALA A 570 -1.54 12.37 -10.04
CA ALA A 570 -0.27 12.73 -10.68
C ALA A 570 -0.19 12.19 -12.13
N LEU A 571 -0.44 10.88 -12.33
CA LEU A 571 -0.45 10.26 -13.67
C LEU A 571 -1.43 10.95 -14.63
N ARG A 572 -2.62 11.36 -14.15
CA ARG A 572 -3.57 12.14 -14.95
C ARG A 572 -3.02 13.51 -15.32
N THR A 573 -2.50 14.27 -14.36
CA THR A 573 -1.92 15.60 -14.62
C THR A 573 -0.74 15.53 -15.58
N ASP A 574 0.12 14.53 -15.45
CA ASP A 574 1.35 14.41 -16.24
C ASP A 574 1.07 13.85 -17.64
N LEU A 575 0.22 12.83 -17.79
CA LEU A 575 -0.16 12.30 -19.11
C LEU A 575 -0.98 13.30 -19.92
N SER A 576 -1.86 14.09 -19.30
CA SER A 576 -2.56 15.19 -19.98
C SER A 576 -1.60 16.33 -20.36
N ALA A 577 -0.59 16.63 -19.54
CA ALA A 577 0.44 17.62 -19.88
C ALA A 577 1.35 17.16 -21.03
N ASP A 578 1.62 15.85 -21.13
CA ASP A 578 2.34 15.22 -22.24
C ASP A 578 1.49 15.03 -23.51
N GLY A 579 0.20 15.39 -23.49
CA GLY A 579 -0.76 15.11 -24.58
C GLY A 579 -1.12 13.63 -24.77
N ARG A 580 -0.67 12.73 -23.89
CA ARG A 580 -0.82 11.26 -24.00
C ARG A 580 -2.12 10.75 -23.41
N LEU A 581 -3.24 11.28 -23.93
CA LEU A 581 -4.59 10.83 -23.58
C LEU A 581 -4.81 9.35 -23.97
N ASP A 582 -4.17 8.89 -25.04
CA ASP A 582 -4.15 7.50 -25.52
C ASP A 582 -3.58 6.49 -24.49
N VAL A 583 -2.63 6.93 -23.67
CA VAL A 583 -2.11 6.17 -22.53
C VAL A 583 -3.06 6.30 -21.35
N LEU A 584 -3.53 7.53 -21.06
CA LEU A 584 -4.37 7.84 -19.89
C LEU A 584 -5.70 7.08 -19.86
N GLU A 585 -6.37 6.91 -21.00
CA GLU A 585 -7.60 6.09 -21.08
C GLU A 585 -7.36 4.61 -20.73
N ARG A 586 -6.09 4.15 -20.78
CA ARG A 586 -5.65 2.78 -20.51
C ARG A 586 -5.01 2.64 -19.12
N VAL A 587 -5.24 3.59 -18.20
CA VAL A 587 -4.81 3.55 -16.79
C VAL A 587 -6.00 3.60 -15.83
N MET A 588 -6.04 2.67 -14.87
CA MET A 588 -7.06 2.65 -13.80
C MET A 588 -6.45 2.49 -12.40
N ALA A 589 -7.19 2.91 -11.38
CA ALA A 589 -6.92 2.48 -10.01
C ALA A 589 -7.70 1.20 -9.66
N TYR A 590 -7.24 0.46 -8.66
CA TYR A 590 -7.97 -0.62 -8.02
C TYR A 590 -7.73 -0.60 -6.50
N ARG A 591 -8.80 -0.42 -5.72
CA ARG A 591 -8.76 -0.51 -4.25
C ARG A 591 -9.95 -1.29 -3.71
N GLY A 592 -9.72 -2.04 -2.62
CA GLY A 592 -10.70 -2.89 -1.94
C GLY A 592 -11.89 -2.18 -1.28
N GLY A 593 -12.21 -0.94 -1.68
CA GLY A 593 -13.40 -0.18 -1.28
C GLY A 593 -14.38 0.10 -2.42
N TYR A 594 -13.96 -0.01 -3.70
CA TYR A 594 -14.88 0.20 -4.83
C TYR A 594 -16.06 -0.78 -4.83
N SER A 595 -17.15 -0.42 -5.50
CA SER A 595 -18.31 -1.30 -5.66
C SER A 595 -17.93 -2.64 -6.32
N GLN A 596 -18.74 -3.67 -6.07
CA GLN A 596 -18.57 -4.99 -6.70
C GLN A 596 -18.62 -4.91 -8.23
N GLN A 597 -19.41 -3.98 -8.79
CA GLN A 597 -19.54 -3.78 -10.23
C GLN A 597 -18.29 -3.14 -10.84
N ASP A 598 -17.73 -2.13 -10.17
CA ASP A 598 -16.53 -1.43 -10.64
C ASP A 598 -15.29 -2.33 -10.58
N ARG A 599 -15.12 -3.14 -9.52
CA ARG A 599 -14.04 -4.14 -9.43
C ARG A 599 -14.10 -5.12 -10.60
N ARG A 600 -15.25 -5.75 -10.83
CA ARG A 600 -15.48 -6.69 -11.94
C ARG A 600 -15.20 -6.06 -13.31
N LYS A 601 -15.46 -4.76 -13.47
CA LYS A 601 -15.13 -4.02 -14.70
C LYS A 601 -13.61 -3.85 -14.86
N ILE A 602 -12.91 -3.36 -13.82
CA ILE A 602 -11.45 -3.16 -13.84
C ILE A 602 -10.72 -4.50 -14.05
N GLU A 603 -11.15 -5.56 -13.36
CA GLU A 603 -10.64 -6.93 -13.50
C GLU A 603 -10.76 -7.43 -14.94
N LYS A 604 -11.93 -7.24 -15.57
CA LYS A 604 -12.17 -7.60 -16.98
C LYS A 604 -11.31 -6.80 -17.96
N GLU A 605 -11.16 -5.49 -17.78
CA GLU A 605 -10.33 -4.63 -18.64
C GLU A 605 -8.82 -4.85 -18.45
N ALA A 606 -8.40 -5.31 -17.27
CA ALA A 606 -7.04 -5.76 -16.99
C ALA A 606 -6.74 -7.10 -17.67
N PHE A 607 -7.61 -8.10 -17.47
CA PHE A 607 -7.47 -9.45 -18.03
C PHE A 607 -7.49 -9.47 -19.56
N SER A 608 -8.31 -8.63 -20.20
CA SER A 608 -8.40 -8.54 -21.66
C SER A 608 -7.15 -7.96 -22.33
N GLY A 609 -6.19 -7.44 -21.58
CA GLY A 609 -4.98 -6.80 -22.11
C GLY A 609 -5.16 -5.31 -22.44
N ASN A 610 -6.36 -4.76 -22.29
CA ASN A 610 -6.66 -3.38 -22.72
C ASN A 610 -5.87 -2.35 -21.90
N LEU A 611 -5.77 -2.52 -20.58
CA LEU A 611 -5.03 -1.61 -19.70
C LEU A 611 -3.51 -1.75 -19.85
N LEU A 612 -2.84 -0.60 -19.96
CA LEU A 612 -1.38 -0.45 -19.86
C LEU A 612 -0.94 -0.27 -18.40
N GLY A 613 -1.76 0.41 -17.60
CA GLY A 613 -1.42 0.82 -16.24
C GLY A 613 -2.50 0.46 -15.22
N ILE A 614 -2.09 -0.09 -14.08
CA ILE A 614 -2.97 -0.27 -12.92
C ILE A 614 -2.27 0.28 -11.69
N VAL A 615 -2.90 1.21 -10.97
CA VAL A 615 -2.44 1.65 -9.64
C VAL A 615 -3.26 0.91 -8.59
N ALA A 616 -2.63 0.20 -7.67
CA ALA A 616 -3.31 -0.73 -6.78
C ALA A 616 -2.85 -0.62 -5.33
N THR A 617 -3.73 -0.97 -4.38
CA THR A 617 -3.27 -1.40 -3.05
C THR A 617 -2.93 -2.90 -3.08
N ASN A 618 -2.54 -3.46 -1.94
CA ASN A 618 -2.40 -4.91 -1.73
C ASN A 618 -3.67 -5.75 -2.05
N ALA A 619 -4.80 -5.13 -2.43
CA ALA A 619 -5.98 -5.81 -2.94
C ALA A 619 -5.75 -6.57 -4.27
N LEU A 620 -4.64 -6.31 -4.98
CA LEU A 620 -4.15 -7.10 -6.13
C LEU A 620 -2.86 -7.90 -5.84
N GLU A 621 -2.43 -7.98 -4.58
CA GLU A 621 -1.29 -8.81 -4.16
C GLU A 621 -1.63 -10.31 -4.23
N LEU A 622 -2.90 -10.65 -4.00
CA LEU A 622 -3.42 -12.01 -3.81
C LEU A 622 -4.33 -12.46 -4.96
N GLY A 623 -4.22 -13.73 -5.36
CA GLY A 623 -5.18 -14.44 -6.19
C GLY A 623 -5.30 -14.00 -7.66
N VAL A 624 -5.91 -12.84 -7.92
CA VAL A 624 -6.46 -12.43 -9.24
C VAL A 624 -5.46 -12.61 -10.40
N ASP A 625 -5.95 -13.14 -11.53
CA ASP A 625 -5.21 -13.15 -12.80
C ASP A 625 -5.42 -11.83 -13.54
N ILE A 626 -4.47 -10.91 -13.36
CA ILE A 626 -4.46 -9.57 -13.98
C ILE A 626 -3.97 -9.66 -15.45
N GLY A 627 -3.82 -10.88 -15.98
CA GLY A 627 -3.20 -11.17 -17.26
C GLY A 627 -1.67 -11.07 -17.21
N VAL A 628 -1.05 -10.96 -18.39
CA VAL A 628 0.41 -10.82 -18.52
C VAL A 628 0.80 -9.37 -18.19
N LEU A 629 1.43 -9.17 -17.03
CA LEU A 629 2.11 -7.92 -16.67
C LEU A 629 3.60 -8.05 -17.00
N ASP A 630 4.14 -7.02 -17.63
CA ASP A 630 5.57 -6.91 -17.98
C ASP A 630 6.37 -6.27 -16.82
N ALA A 631 5.78 -5.33 -16.08
CA ALA A 631 6.44 -4.62 -14.98
C ALA A 631 5.59 -4.49 -13.70
N VAL A 632 6.28 -4.49 -12.55
CA VAL A 632 5.76 -4.14 -11.22
C VAL A 632 6.60 -3.00 -10.65
N VAL A 633 5.96 -1.96 -10.15
CA VAL A 633 6.57 -0.88 -9.37
C VAL A 633 5.96 -0.90 -7.96
N MET A 634 6.78 -0.93 -6.92
CA MET A 634 6.37 -0.97 -5.51
C MET A 634 6.74 0.35 -4.87
N LEU A 635 5.75 1.18 -4.53
CA LEU A 635 5.94 2.48 -3.90
C LEU A 635 6.14 2.31 -2.38
N GLY A 636 7.41 2.20 -2.02
CA GLY A 636 7.92 1.90 -0.70
C GLY A 636 7.82 0.42 -0.33
N PHE A 637 8.59 0.01 0.68
CA PHE A 637 8.70 -1.36 1.16
C PHE A 637 7.34 -1.88 1.69
N PRO A 638 6.80 -3.00 1.18
CA PRO A 638 5.52 -3.55 1.64
C PRO A 638 5.66 -4.20 3.03
N PHE A 639 4.55 -4.66 3.63
CA PHE A 639 4.47 -5.04 5.05
C PHE A 639 5.12 -6.41 5.40
N GLY A 640 6.18 -6.80 4.68
CA GLY A 640 6.94 -8.03 4.88
C GLY A 640 7.67 -8.49 3.61
N ILE A 641 8.70 -9.31 3.76
CA ILE A 641 9.45 -9.89 2.62
C ILE A 641 8.56 -10.84 1.81
N ALA A 642 7.60 -11.51 2.46
CA ALA A 642 6.54 -12.27 1.79
C ALA A 642 5.80 -11.40 0.75
N SER A 643 5.25 -10.26 1.17
CA SER A 643 4.54 -9.32 0.30
C SER A 643 5.43 -8.75 -0.82
N LEU A 644 6.69 -8.44 -0.54
CA LEU A 644 7.66 -8.00 -1.57
C LEU A 644 7.80 -9.05 -2.68
N ARG A 645 8.01 -10.32 -2.31
CA ARG A 645 8.17 -11.44 -3.25
C ARG A 645 6.86 -11.76 -3.98
N GLN A 646 5.71 -11.64 -3.32
CA GLN A 646 4.39 -11.82 -3.98
C GLN A 646 4.07 -10.70 -4.98
N GLN A 647 4.31 -9.43 -4.63
CA GLN A 647 4.09 -8.29 -5.53
C GLN A 647 5.03 -8.37 -6.75
N ALA A 648 6.34 -8.58 -6.53
CA ALA A 648 7.30 -8.82 -7.62
C ALA A 648 6.99 -10.08 -8.45
N GLY A 649 6.28 -11.06 -7.86
CA GLY A 649 5.75 -12.25 -8.53
C GLY A 649 4.56 -12.02 -9.46
N ARG A 650 3.99 -10.81 -9.53
CA ARG A 650 2.84 -10.51 -10.42
C ARG A 650 3.24 -10.27 -11.89
N ALA A 651 4.46 -9.81 -12.16
CA ALA A 651 5.04 -9.68 -13.52
C ALA A 651 5.85 -10.92 -13.96
N GLY A 652 5.99 -11.12 -15.28
CA GLY A 652 6.77 -12.22 -15.88
C GLY A 652 6.00 -13.52 -16.12
N ARG A 653 4.67 -13.43 -16.31
CA ARG A 653 3.85 -14.60 -16.66
C ARG A 653 4.18 -15.10 -18.07
N ARG A 654 4.17 -16.43 -18.26
CA ARG A 654 4.37 -17.12 -19.56
C ARG A 654 5.75 -16.88 -20.21
N ALA A 655 6.82 -17.08 -19.44
CA ALA A 655 8.22 -17.07 -19.91
C ALA A 655 8.72 -15.76 -20.57
N ARG A 656 8.00 -14.64 -20.39
CA ARG A 656 8.45 -13.31 -20.82
C ARG A 656 9.41 -12.68 -19.83
N ASP A 657 10.29 -11.83 -20.36
CA ASP A 657 11.12 -10.93 -19.58
C ASP A 657 10.27 -9.95 -18.75
N ALA A 658 10.76 -9.59 -17.56
CA ALA A 658 9.97 -8.83 -16.60
C ALA A 658 10.80 -7.90 -15.72
N LEU A 659 10.16 -6.82 -15.26
CA LEU A 659 10.73 -5.84 -14.34
C LEU A 659 10.01 -5.84 -12.99
N ALA A 660 10.77 -5.77 -11.90
CA ALA A 660 10.29 -5.42 -10.57
C ALA A 660 11.12 -4.25 -10.01
N VAL A 661 10.49 -3.12 -9.69
CA VAL A 661 11.16 -1.94 -9.12
C VAL A 661 10.64 -1.69 -7.71
N PHE A 662 11.52 -1.78 -6.71
CA PHE A 662 11.26 -1.24 -5.38
C PHE A 662 11.69 0.24 -5.36
N VAL A 663 10.71 1.16 -5.33
CA VAL A 663 10.97 2.60 -5.17
C VAL A 663 10.92 2.93 -3.69
N ALA A 664 12.10 3.11 -3.09
CA ALA A 664 12.23 3.36 -1.66
C ALA A 664 11.64 4.72 -1.25
N ASP A 665 10.94 4.74 -0.12
CA ASP A 665 10.54 6.00 0.51
C ASP A 665 11.68 6.58 1.36
N SER A 666 11.54 7.83 1.83
CA SER A 666 12.51 8.44 2.76
C SER A 666 12.46 7.86 4.19
N LEU A 667 11.62 6.86 4.43
CA LEU A 667 11.37 6.26 5.74
C LEU A 667 12.56 5.41 6.24
N PRO A 668 12.84 5.39 7.57
CA PRO A 668 13.91 4.61 8.18
C PRO A 668 13.93 3.09 7.91
N LEU A 669 12.79 2.50 7.52
CA LEU A 669 12.72 1.08 7.13
C LEU A 669 13.08 0.87 5.65
N ASP A 670 12.48 1.67 4.78
CA ASP A 670 12.75 1.64 3.34
C ASP A 670 14.24 1.91 3.05
N GLN A 671 14.84 2.93 3.69
CA GLN A 671 16.27 3.23 3.54
C GLN A 671 17.20 2.15 4.12
N TYR A 672 16.74 1.34 5.10
CA TYR A 672 17.52 0.20 5.61
C TYR A 672 17.70 -0.89 4.55
N TYR A 673 16.65 -1.22 3.81
CA TYR A 673 16.72 -2.20 2.70
C TYR A 673 17.44 -1.66 1.47
N VAL A 674 17.54 -0.34 1.29
CA VAL A 674 18.44 0.24 0.27
C VAL A 674 19.91 0.09 0.67
N GLN A 675 20.23 0.14 1.96
CA GLN A 675 21.60 -0.07 2.47
C GLN A 675 21.99 -1.55 2.54
N ASN A 676 21.02 -2.45 2.70
CA ASN A 676 21.21 -3.89 2.87
C ASN A 676 20.32 -4.67 1.88
N PRO A 677 20.55 -4.55 0.55
CA PRO A 677 19.63 -5.08 -0.45
C PRO A 677 19.55 -6.61 -0.44
N ASP A 678 20.64 -7.29 -0.05
CA ASP A 678 20.71 -8.75 0.05
C ASP A 678 19.67 -9.35 1.01
N GLU A 679 19.31 -8.66 2.10
CA GLU A 679 18.28 -9.12 3.03
C GLU A 679 16.91 -9.32 2.35
N MET A 680 16.61 -8.65 1.23
CA MET A 680 15.35 -8.85 0.50
C MET A 680 15.29 -10.20 -0.24
N PHE A 681 16.44 -10.85 -0.48
CA PHE A 681 16.58 -12.08 -1.25
C PHE A 681 17.04 -13.26 -0.40
N ASP A 682 18.01 -13.04 0.47
CA ASP A 682 18.68 -14.11 1.23
C ASP A 682 17.94 -14.46 2.53
N LYS A 683 17.20 -13.51 3.11
CA LYS A 683 16.39 -13.76 4.32
C LYS A 683 15.25 -14.71 4.00
N GLY A 684 14.97 -15.62 4.94
CA GLY A 684 13.81 -16.50 4.89
C GLY A 684 12.48 -15.74 4.85
N VAL A 685 11.42 -16.42 4.45
CA VAL A 685 10.05 -15.96 4.73
C VAL A 685 9.67 -16.44 6.13
N ASP A 686 9.07 -15.57 6.93
CA ASP A 686 8.67 -15.88 8.30
C ASP A 686 7.61 -17.00 8.35
N ASP A 687 7.64 -17.83 9.41
CA ASP A 687 6.73 -18.96 9.56
C ASP A 687 5.27 -18.55 9.76
N LEU A 688 4.36 -19.29 9.12
CA LEU A 688 2.92 -19.03 9.19
C LEU A 688 2.30 -19.73 10.39
N LEU A 689 2.09 -18.96 11.46
CA LEU A 689 1.65 -19.47 12.75
C LEU A 689 0.12 -19.47 12.91
N ILE A 690 -0.35 -20.44 13.71
CA ILE A 690 -1.76 -20.74 13.99
C ILE A 690 -1.89 -21.14 15.46
N ASP A 691 -2.91 -20.64 16.16
CA ASP A 691 -3.07 -20.81 17.60
C ASP A 691 -4.13 -21.86 17.97
N LEU A 692 -3.76 -23.13 17.94
CA LEU A 692 -4.65 -24.23 18.33
C LEU A 692 -4.86 -24.36 19.85
N ASP A 693 -4.19 -23.56 20.68
CA ASP A 693 -4.37 -23.56 22.15
C ASP A 693 -5.35 -22.49 22.62
N SER A 694 -5.80 -21.60 21.72
CA SER A 694 -6.72 -20.51 22.04
C SER A 694 -8.07 -21.03 22.53
N LYS A 695 -8.20 -21.18 23.85
CA LYS A 695 -9.43 -21.58 24.55
C LYS A 695 -10.65 -20.75 24.15
N VAL A 696 -10.45 -19.47 23.81
CA VAL A 696 -11.52 -18.55 23.37
C VAL A 696 -12.04 -18.93 21.98
N VAL A 697 -11.14 -19.13 21.02
CA VAL A 697 -11.51 -19.50 19.65
C VAL A 697 -12.01 -20.95 19.57
N LEU A 698 -11.41 -21.85 20.37
CA LEU A 698 -11.87 -23.22 20.54
C LEU A 698 -13.28 -23.27 21.16
N GLU A 699 -13.53 -22.61 22.30
CA GLU A 699 -14.87 -22.55 22.92
C GLU A 699 -15.92 -22.10 21.90
N ALA A 700 -15.64 -21.01 21.18
CA ALA A 700 -16.56 -20.48 20.16
C ALA A 700 -16.88 -21.53 19.08
N HIS A 701 -15.87 -22.19 18.52
CA HIS A 701 -16.10 -23.22 17.50
C HIS A 701 -16.70 -24.52 18.04
N LEU A 702 -16.55 -24.86 19.33
CA LEU A 702 -17.27 -25.96 19.97
C LEU A 702 -18.77 -25.67 20.09
N GLN A 703 -19.16 -24.41 20.37
CA GLN A 703 -20.58 -24.00 20.35
C GLN A 703 -21.19 -24.16 18.94
N CYS A 704 -20.43 -23.95 17.87
CA CYS A 704 -20.86 -24.29 16.51
C CYS A 704 -20.88 -25.79 16.26
N ALA A 705 -19.81 -26.52 16.60
CA ALA A 705 -19.71 -27.96 16.34
C ALA A 705 -20.86 -28.75 16.98
N ALA A 706 -21.27 -28.38 18.21
CA ALA A 706 -22.39 -28.98 18.93
C ALA A 706 -23.78 -28.63 18.38
N PHE A 707 -23.91 -27.57 17.57
CA PHE A 707 -25.14 -27.18 16.88
C PHE A 707 -25.32 -27.98 15.59
N GLU A 708 -24.21 -28.21 14.88
CA GLU A 708 -24.13 -29.00 13.66
C GLU A 708 -24.41 -30.49 13.94
N MET A 709 -23.82 -31.03 15.01
CA MET A 709 -24.08 -32.38 15.51
C MET A 709 -23.60 -32.46 16.98
N PRO A 710 -24.38 -32.97 17.94
CA PRO A 710 -23.99 -33.01 19.35
C PRO A 710 -22.58 -33.60 19.57
N LEU A 711 -21.77 -32.98 20.41
CA LEU A 711 -20.38 -33.39 20.66
C LEU A 711 -20.29 -34.60 21.58
N ILE A 712 -19.33 -35.49 21.32
CA ILE A 712 -18.99 -36.65 22.14
C ILE A 712 -17.49 -36.66 22.46
N ASP A 713 -17.05 -37.36 23.51
CA ASP A 713 -15.63 -37.37 23.91
C ASP A 713 -14.69 -37.92 22.80
N GLY A 714 -15.22 -38.73 21.87
CA GLY A 714 -14.51 -39.21 20.67
C GLY A 714 -14.19 -38.12 19.64
N ASP A 715 -14.81 -36.94 19.71
CA ASP A 715 -14.50 -35.79 18.84
C ASP A 715 -13.16 -35.11 19.21
N SER A 716 -12.48 -35.58 20.26
CA SER A 716 -11.13 -35.16 20.66
C SER A 716 -10.09 -35.36 19.56
N VAL A 717 -10.33 -36.28 18.62
CA VAL A 717 -9.52 -36.44 17.38
C VAL A 717 -9.54 -35.19 16.49
N TYR A 718 -10.59 -34.38 16.55
CA TYR A 718 -10.70 -33.12 15.79
C TYR A 718 -10.31 -31.90 16.62
N PHE A 719 -10.74 -31.84 17.89
CA PHE A 719 -10.64 -30.64 18.73
C PHE A 719 -9.52 -30.68 19.80
N GLY A 720 -8.77 -31.78 19.87
CA GLY A 720 -7.66 -31.95 20.81
C GLY A 720 -8.09 -32.24 22.25
N PRO A 721 -7.12 -32.34 23.18
CA PRO A 721 -7.35 -32.79 24.56
C PRO A 721 -8.13 -31.78 25.42
N GLN A 722 -8.20 -30.50 25.01
CA GLN A 722 -8.93 -29.48 25.76
C GLN A 722 -10.46 -29.60 25.65
N LEU A 723 -10.96 -30.42 24.69
CA LEU A 723 -12.39 -30.61 24.39
C LEU A 723 -13.23 -30.88 25.64
N HIS A 724 -12.92 -31.96 26.39
CA HIS A 724 -13.75 -32.44 27.50
C HIS A 724 -13.98 -31.37 28.57
N ASN A 725 -12.90 -30.69 28.98
CA ASN A 725 -12.94 -29.63 30.00
C ASN A 725 -13.77 -28.42 29.54
N LEU A 726 -13.66 -28.02 28.27
CA LEU A 726 -14.46 -26.91 27.72
C LEU A 726 -15.93 -27.30 27.53
N CYS A 727 -16.20 -28.53 27.12
CA CYS A 727 -17.55 -29.07 27.00
C CYS A 727 -18.30 -29.06 28.35
N GLU A 728 -17.71 -29.62 29.41
CA GLU A 728 -18.31 -29.62 30.76
C GLU A 728 -18.49 -28.20 31.35
N MET A 729 -17.57 -27.27 31.06
CA MET A 729 -17.64 -25.90 31.60
C MET A 729 -18.55 -24.94 30.82
N ARG A 730 -18.85 -25.19 29.54
CA ARG A 730 -19.43 -24.17 28.64
C ARG A 730 -20.60 -24.63 27.79
N LEU A 731 -20.70 -25.92 27.49
CA LEU A 731 -21.81 -26.50 26.72
C LEU A 731 -22.86 -27.09 27.66
N LYS A 732 -23.97 -27.58 27.10
CA LYS A 732 -25.04 -28.23 27.86
C LYS A 732 -25.01 -29.73 27.61
N LYS A 733 -24.67 -30.52 28.64
CA LYS A 733 -24.77 -31.99 28.58
C LYS A 733 -26.24 -32.44 28.65
N ASP A 734 -26.60 -33.50 27.92
CA ASP A 734 -27.91 -34.16 28.00
C ASP A 734 -27.90 -35.43 28.87
N ALA A 735 -28.98 -36.20 28.82
CA ALA A 735 -29.15 -37.43 29.61
C ALA A 735 -28.41 -38.66 29.02
N GLU A 736 -28.00 -38.61 27.75
CA GLU A 736 -27.21 -39.66 27.07
C GLU A 736 -25.70 -39.34 27.14
N GLY A 737 -25.36 -38.14 27.60
CA GLY A 737 -23.99 -37.67 27.85
C GLY A 737 -23.42 -36.81 26.72
N TRP A 738 -24.21 -36.48 25.70
CA TRP A 738 -23.77 -35.65 24.57
C TRP A 738 -23.80 -34.17 24.93
N TYR A 739 -22.89 -33.38 24.37
CA TYR A 739 -22.80 -31.95 24.63
C TYR A 739 -23.43 -31.13 23.49
N HIS A 740 -24.40 -30.29 23.85
CA HIS A 740 -25.17 -29.42 22.97
C HIS A 740 -24.77 -27.96 23.17
N THR A 741 -25.01 -27.13 22.16
CA THR A 741 -24.80 -25.68 22.21
C THR A 741 -25.53 -25.03 23.38
N ASN A 742 -24.84 -24.12 24.06
CA ASN A 742 -25.41 -23.35 25.15
C ASN A 742 -26.48 -22.39 24.62
N SER A 743 -27.65 -22.35 25.26
CA SER A 743 -28.80 -21.56 24.84
C SER A 743 -28.53 -20.06 24.65
N LYS A 744 -27.44 -19.52 25.24
CA LYS A 744 -26.94 -18.16 25.01
C LYS A 744 -26.58 -17.87 23.54
N PHE A 745 -26.11 -18.86 22.79
CA PHE A 745 -25.65 -18.71 21.40
C PHE A 745 -26.67 -19.21 20.35
N MET A 746 -27.89 -19.52 20.79
CA MET A 746 -28.99 -19.92 19.91
C MET A 746 -29.73 -18.66 19.39
N PRO A 747 -30.31 -18.69 18.18
CA PRO A 747 -30.49 -19.84 17.30
C PRO A 747 -29.31 -20.18 16.38
N PHE A 748 -28.31 -19.31 16.24
CA PHE A 748 -27.21 -19.51 15.27
C PHE A 748 -25.84 -19.16 15.90
N PRO A 749 -25.10 -20.13 16.47
CA PRO A 749 -23.82 -19.83 17.13
C PRO A 749 -22.76 -19.25 16.18
N SER A 750 -22.87 -19.53 14.87
CA SER A 750 -22.00 -18.99 13.83
C SER A 750 -22.09 -17.48 13.66
N SER A 751 -23.21 -16.83 14.00
CA SER A 751 -23.33 -15.36 13.88
C SER A 751 -22.60 -14.59 15.00
N HIS A 752 -22.18 -15.27 16.06
CA HIS A 752 -21.42 -14.68 17.17
C HIS A 752 -19.89 -14.70 16.95
N ILE A 753 -19.41 -15.30 15.85
CA ILE A 753 -17.99 -15.49 15.54
C ILE A 753 -17.64 -14.76 14.25
N SER A 754 -16.80 -13.73 14.34
CA SER A 754 -16.31 -13.02 13.16
C SER A 754 -14.87 -13.43 12.85
N ILE A 755 -14.73 -14.36 11.90
CA ILE A 755 -13.46 -15.07 11.66
C ILE A 755 -12.34 -14.20 11.09
N ARG A 756 -12.68 -13.01 10.58
CA ARG A 756 -11.73 -12.01 10.05
C ARG A 756 -11.39 -10.91 11.06
N GLY A 757 -11.66 -11.13 12.35
CA GLY A 757 -11.53 -10.12 13.40
C GLY A 757 -12.80 -9.27 13.54
N ILE A 758 -12.70 -8.03 13.99
CA ILE A 758 -13.88 -7.17 14.19
C ILE A 758 -14.53 -6.86 12.83
N GLN A 759 -15.73 -7.40 12.61
CA GLN A 759 -16.70 -6.77 11.71
C GLN A 759 -17.17 -5.48 12.37
N GLU A 760 -16.64 -4.35 11.89
CA GLU A 760 -17.20 -3.04 12.20
C GLU A 760 -18.46 -2.84 11.35
N GLU A 761 -19.44 -2.09 11.86
CA GLU A 761 -20.58 -1.65 11.06
C GLU A 761 -20.08 -0.82 9.86
N THR A 762 -20.87 -0.76 8.79
CA THR A 762 -20.52 -0.03 7.57
C THR A 762 -21.57 1.04 7.24
N TYR A 763 -21.09 2.24 6.92
CA TYR A 763 -21.90 3.29 6.32
C TYR A 763 -21.83 3.21 4.80
N SER A 764 -22.98 3.17 4.13
CA SER A 764 -23.07 3.32 2.68
C SER A 764 -22.96 4.80 2.29
N VAL A 765 -21.98 5.16 1.48
CA VAL A 765 -21.89 6.49 0.86
C VAL A 765 -22.84 6.53 -0.34
N VAL A 766 -23.83 7.40 -0.28
CA VAL A 766 -24.90 7.51 -1.28
C VAL A 766 -24.80 8.84 -2.03
N ASP A 767 -24.75 8.76 -3.36
CA ASP A 767 -24.95 9.91 -4.24
C ASP A 767 -26.43 10.32 -4.22
N ILE A 768 -26.67 11.56 -3.82
CA ILE A 768 -27.99 12.20 -3.76
C ILE A 768 -28.17 13.27 -4.83
N SER A 769 -27.15 13.54 -5.67
CA SER A 769 -27.13 14.66 -6.62
C SER A 769 -28.35 14.67 -7.56
N ASN A 770 -28.80 13.49 -7.98
CA ASN A 770 -29.87 13.34 -8.95
C ASN A 770 -31.29 13.39 -8.36
N LEU A 771 -31.48 13.37 -7.03
CA LEU A 771 -32.81 13.27 -6.39
C LEU A 771 -33.75 14.46 -6.67
N GLY A 772 -33.26 15.55 -7.26
CA GLY A 772 -34.07 16.68 -7.73
C GLY A 772 -34.72 16.50 -9.10
N HIS A 773 -34.33 15.47 -9.87
CA HIS A 773 -34.84 15.22 -11.22
C HIS A 773 -35.93 14.15 -11.25
N SER A 774 -36.85 14.21 -12.21
CA SER A 774 -38.07 13.39 -12.27
C SER A 774 -37.86 11.88 -12.47
N GLU A 775 -36.64 11.44 -12.76
CA GLU A 775 -36.23 10.03 -12.86
C GLU A 775 -35.02 9.71 -11.93
N GLY A 776 -34.72 10.61 -10.99
CA GLY A 776 -33.52 10.56 -10.15
C GLY A 776 -33.56 9.46 -9.08
N SER A 777 -32.75 8.43 -9.25
CA SER A 777 -32.46 7.44 -8.19
C SER A 777 -31.21 7.80 -7.40
N ALA A 778 -31.27 7.63 -6.07
CA ALA A 778 -30.09 7.72 -5.21
C ALA A 778 -29.19 6.49 -5.43
N LYS A 779 -27.87 6.70 -5.55
CA LYS A 779 -26.93 5.64 -5.94
C LYS A 779 -25.87 5.39 -4.86
N VAL A 780 -25.78 4.16 -4.36
CA VAL A 780 -24.66 3.75 -3.49
C VAL A 780 -23.35 3.72 -4.29
N LEU A 781 -22.27 4.29 -3.73
CA LEU A 781 -20.96 4.41 -4.37
C LEU A 781 -19.89 3.54 -3.72
N GLU A 782 -19.79 3.58 -2.40
CA GLU A 782 -18.78 2.89 -1.59
C GLU A 782 -19.37 2.60 -0.20
N GLU A 783 -18.89 1.55 0.45
CA GLU A 783 -19.21 1.22 1.84
C GLU A 783 -17.96 1.41 2.71
N ILE A 784 -18.12 2.08 3.85
CA ILE A 784 -17.01 2.53 4.71
C ILE A 784 -17.25 2.07 6.14
N GLU A 785 -16.30 1.31 6.69
CA GLU A 785 -16.22 0.89 8.10
C GLU A 785 -16.37 2.09 9.06
N VAL A 786 -17.11 1.96 10.18
CA VAL A 786 -17.32 3.06 11.16
C VAL A 786 -16.00 3.74 11.55
N SER A 787 -14.95 2.98 11.86
CA SER A 787 -13.66 3.58 12.24
C SER A 787 -13.04 4.45 11.16
N ARG A 788 -13.40 4.28 9.89
CA ARG A 788 -12.94 5.12 8.77
C ARG A 788 -13.89 6.24 8.42
N ALA A 789 -15.20 6.04 8.57
CA ALA A 789 -16.20 7.06 8.25
C ALA A 789 -15.93 8.38 9.00
N MET A 790 -15.48 8.31 10.25
CA MET A 790 -15.10 9.49 11.04
C MET A 790 -13.80 10.20 10.56
N PHE A 791 -12.98 9.56 9.71
CA PHE A 791 -11.77 10.16 9.11
C PHE A 791 -11.91 10.49 7.61
N GLU A 792 -12.87 9.87 6.91
CA GLU A 792 -13.02 9.95 5.45
C GLU A 792 -14.39 10.51 5.00
N ALA A 793 -15.40 10.56 5.89
CA ALA A 793 -16.79 10.93 5.60
C ALA A 793 -17.45 11.78 6.73
N PHE A 794 -16.71 12.77 7.25
CA PHE A 794 -17.24 13.82 8.15
C PHE A 794 -17.81 15.03 7.37
N GLU A 795 -18.42 16.00 8.06
CA GLU A 795 -18.99 17.19 7.42
C GLU A 795 -17.91 18.09 6.76
N GLY A 796 -17.99 18.26 5.44
CA GLY A 796 -16.95 18.90 4.63
C GLY A 796 -15.75 18.00 4.29
N ALA A 797 -15.86 16.67 4.47
CA ALA A 797 -14.93 15.71 3.90
C ALA A 797 -15.10 15.61 2.37
N VAL A 798 -13.99 15.33 1.66
CA VAL A 798 -13.95 15.30 0.19
C VAL A 798 -13.72 13.87 -0.29
N GLY A 799 -14.79 13.23 -0.77
CA GLY A 799 -14.75 11.87 -1.28
C GLY A 799 -14.17 11.77 -2.70
N PHE A 800 -13.03 11.12 -2.84
CA PHE A 800 -12.44 10.81 -4.15
C PHE A 800 -12.96 9.48 -4.69
N HIS A 801 -14.07 9.54 -5.44
CA HIS A 801 -14.57 8.41 -6.22
C HIS A 801 -14.16 8.57 -7.69
N VAL A 802 -13.74 7.48 -8.33
CA VAL A 802 -13.18 7.56 -9.69
C VAL A 802 -14.30 7.82 -10.70
N ARG A 803 -14.23 9.01 -11.33
CA ARG A 803 -15.14 9.63 -12.32
C ARG A 803 -16.13 10.69 -11.78
N HIS A 804 -16.42 10.77 -10.48
CA HIS A 804 -17.28 11.82 -9.93
C HIS A 804 -16.76 12.33 -8.58
N VAL A 805 -16.61 13.66 -8.45
CA VAL A 805 -16.32 14.31 -7.16
C VAL A 805 -17.64 14.56 -6.45
N VAL A 806 -17.92 13.81 -5.40
CA VAL A 806 -19.21 13.85 -4.71
C VAL A 806 -19.16 14.88 -3.59
N ILE A 807 -20.01 15.89 -3.70
CA ILE A 807 -19.97 17.10 -2.87
C ILE A 807 -20.80 16.88 -1.60
N VAL A 808 -20.16 16.46 -0.51
CA VAL A 808 -20.68 16.64 0.85
C VAL A 808 -20.28 18.04 1.35
N LEU A 809 -20.85 19.03 0.66
CA LEU A 809 -20.74 20.49 0.86
C LEU A 809 -19.31 21.11 1.00
N PHE A 810 -19.05 22.07 0.11
CA PHE A 810 -17.81 22.86 -0.08
C PHE A 810 -16.66 22.23 -0.88
N THR A 811 -16.15 23.03 -1.82
CA THR A 811 -15.17 22.69 -2.86
C THR A 811 -13.73 22.80 -2.36
N CYS A 812 -13.30 21.87 -1.50
CA CYS A 812 -11.88 21.72 -1.15
C CYS A 812 -11.19 20.65 -2.02
N SER A 813 -9.91 20.85 -2.34
CA SER A 813 -9.13 19.93 -3.18
C SER A 813 -8.51 18.74 -2.43
N SER A 814 -8.57 18.74 -1.10
CA SER A 814 -8.25 17.63 -0.19
C SER A 814 -8.47 18.07 1.26
N CYS A 815 -8.99 17.20 2.13
CA CYS A 815 -9.07 17.45 3.58
C CYS A 815 -8.12 16.52 4.36
N SER A 816 -7.72 16.91 5.56
CA SER A 816 -6.94 16.05 6.47
C SER A 816 -7.36 16.27 7.92
N ALA A 817 -7.99 15.26 8.51
CA ALA A 817 -8.49 15.30 9.88
C ALA A 817 -7.37 15.46 10.93
N PHE A 818 -7.66 16.22 11.98
CA PHE A 818 -6.96 16.14 13.25
C PHE A 818 -7.39 14.88 14.00
N ILE A 819 -6.43 14.19 14.60
CA ILE A 819 -6.72 12.96 15.36
C ILE A 819 -6.00 13.02 16.70
N ALA A 820 -6.75 12.88 17.79
CA ALA A 820 -6.24 12.43 19.07
C ALA A 820 -6.62 10.95 19.23
N ARG A 821 -5.64 10.07 19.47
CA ARG A 821 -5.86 8.71 19.93
C ARG A 821 -5.37 8.63 21.37
N ASP A 822 -6.23 8.12 22.23
CA ASP A 822 -5.93 7.70 23.59
C ASP A 822 -5.97 6.17 23.66
N ILE A 823 -5.07 5.59 24.45
CA ILE A 823 -4.91 4.14 24.61
C ILE A 823 -4.58 3.89 26.09
N ASP A 824 -5.59 3.57 26.88
CA ASP A 824 -5.47 3.41 28.34
C ASP A 824 -5.86 2.01 28.80
N ALA A 825 -5.11 1.49 29.77
CA ALA A 825 -5.45 0.26 30.46
C ALA A 825 -6.45 0.56 31.59
N LEU A 826 -7.69 0.04 31.48
CA LEU A 826 -8.79 0.33 32.40
C LEU A 826 -8.85 -0.60 33.61
N GLN A 827 -8.54 -1.88 33.41
CA GLN A 827 -8.82 -2.91 34.43
C GLN A 827 -7.91 -4.13 34.26
N THR A 828 -7.22 -4.50 35.34
CA THR A 828 -6.33 -5.66 35.42
C THR A 828 -7.14 -6.93 35.71
N HIS A 829 -6.95 -7.97 34.87
CA HIS A 829 -7.60 -9.29 35.00
C HIS A 829 -6.59 -10.40 35.35
N ARG A 830 -5.33 -10.24 34.97
CA ARG A 830 -4.20 -11.14 35.29
C ARG A 830 -2.96 -10.32 35.64
N ILE A 831 -2.10 -10.84 36.51
CA ILE A 831 -0.82 -10.23 36.89
C ILE A 831 0.24 -11.33 36.80
N ARG A 832 1.39 -11.07 36.19
CA ARG A 832 2.48 -12.05 36.03
C ARG A 832 3.83 -11.44 36.43
N GLU A 833 4.65 -12.25 37.08
CA GLU A 833 6.02 -11.90 37.45
C GLU A 833 6.95 -11.90 36.22
N ILE A 834 7.93 -10.99 36.20
CA ILE A 834 9.00 -10.96 35.19
C ILE A 834 10.26 -11.55 35.85
N LYS A 835 10.94 -12.49 35.20
CA LYS A 835 12.01 -13.29 35.81
C LYS A 835 13.18 -12.39 36.26
N GLY A 836 13.51 -12.42 37.55
CA GLY A 836 14.66 -11.71 38.15
C GLY A 836 14.41 -10.26 38.58
N THR A 837 13.18 -9.73 38.47
CA THR A 837 12.87 -8.31 38.70
C THR A 837 11.60 -8.13 39.54
N THR A 838 11.48 -6.99 40.23
CA THR A 838 10.29 -6.63 41.01
C THR A 838 9.16 -6.03 40.16
N VAL A 839 9.42 -5.74 38.89
CA VAL A 839 8.45 -5.26 37.91
C VAL A 839 7.51 -6.40 37.52
N ARG A 840 6.25 -6.06 37.26
CA ARG A 840 5.20 -7.03 36.89
C ARG A 840 4.59 -6.66 35.55
N ALA A 841 4.20 -7.68 34.81
CA ALA A 841 3.30 -7.53 33.68
C ALA A 841 1.85 -7.62 34.16
N PHE A 842 0.97 -6.93 33.46
CA PHE A 842 -0.46 -6.89 33.72
C PHE A 842 -1.22 -7.19 32.43
N TYR A 843 -2.31 -7.96 32.49
CA TYR A 843 -3.19 -8.19 31.34
C TYR A 843 -4.65 -7.95 31.73
N GLY A 844 -5.45 -7.42 30.82
CA GLY A 844 -6.87 -7.16 31.04
C GLY A 844 -7.50 -6.29 29.96
N ARG A 845 -8.37 -5.37 30.36
CA ARG A 845 -9.12 -4.50 29.45
C ARG A 845 -8.37 -3.21 29.15
N VAL A 846 -8.18 -2.94 27.86
CA VAL A 846 -7.67 -1.68 27.30
C VAL A 846 -8.82 -0.96 26.57
N GLU A 847 -8.83 0.37 26.64
CA GLU A 847 -9.76 1.24 25.93
C GLU A 847 -9.02 2.13 24.93
N LEU A 848 -9.55 2.19 23.72
CA LEU A 848 -9.01 2.93 22.59
C LEU A 848 -10.00 4.06 22.28
N LYS A 849 -9.63 5.30 22.60
CA LYS A 849 -10.50 6.47 22.44
C LYS A 849 -9.95 7.35 21.32
N THR A 850 -10.66 7.45 20.20
CA THR A 850 -10.24 8.31 19.09
C THR A 850 -11.19 9.49 18.91
N ILE A 851 -10.64 10.70 18.95
CA ILE A 851 -11.36 11.96 18.80
C ILE A 851 -10.88 12.65 17.52
N VAL A 852 -11.83 13.01 16.66
CA VAL A 852 -11.62 13.89 15.49
C VAL A 852 -12.18 15.26 15.85
N PHE A 853 -11.30 16.20 16.17
CA PHE A 853 -11.69 17.53 16.65
C PHE A 853 -11.62 18.62 15.58
N GLY A 854 -11.39 18.25 14.32
CA GLY A 854 -11.34 19.17 13.18
C GLY A 854 -10.59 18.61 11.98
N TYR A 855 -10.33 19.45 10.97
CA TYR A 855 -9.52 19.13 9.80
C TYR A 855 -8.87 20.37 9.17
N PHE A 856 -7.74 20.15 8.50
CA PHE A 856 -7.19 21.12 7.55
C PHE A 856 -7.85 20.99 6.18
N LYS A 857 -8.30 22.11 5.60
CA LYS A 857 -8.56 22.24 4.17
C LYS A 857 -7.23 22.45 3.46
N LEU A 858 -6.81 21.47 2.67
CA LEU A 858 -5.52 21.45 1.98
C LEU A 858 -5.72 21.70 0.47
N ARG A 859 -4.97 22.65 -0.08
CA ARG A 859 -4.69 22.75 -1.52
C ARG A 859 -3.19 22.81 -1.69
N ASN A 860 -2.65 21.87 -2.46
CA ASN A 860 -1.23 21.85 -2.82
C ASN A 860 -0.29 21.67 -1.60
N ASN A 861 -0.68 20.82 -0.63
CA ASN A 861 -0.09 20.67 0.71
C ASN A 861 -0.02 21.95 1.58
N VAL A 862 -0.54 23.07 1.11
CA VAL A 862 -0.71 24.28 1.91
C VAL A 862 -2.06 24.23 2.63
N ILE A 863 -2.04 24.50 3.93
CA ILE A 863 -3.24 24.74 4.74
C ILE A 863 -3.88 26.04 4.26
N LEU A 864 -5.08 25.93 3.67
CA LEU A 864 -5.89 27.09 3.29
C LEU A 864 -6.68 27.63 4.49
N ASP A 865 -7.21 26.71 5.28
CA ASP A 865 -8.22 26.94 6.30
C ASP A 865 -8.21 25.76 7.29
N THR A 866 -8.66 26.00 8.52
CA THR A 866 -8.68 25.04 9.63
C THR A 866 -10.08 25.05 10.23
N VAL A 867 -10.78 23.91 10.14
CA VAL A 867 -12.16 23.76 10.58
C VAL A 867 -12.20 22.86 11.79
N ASP A 868 -12.69 23.35 12.92
CA ASP A 868 -12.95 22.52 14.10
C ASP A 868 -14.22 21.65 13.88
N LEU A 869 -14.27 20.48 14.51
CA LEU A 869 -15.39 19.53 14.42
C LEU A 869 -15.79 19.02 15.82
N GLU A 870 -17.08 19.07 16.12
CA GLU A 870 -17.67 18.48 17.34
C GLU A 870 -18.11 17.04 17.09
N MET A 871 -17.17 16.14 16.74
CA MET A 871 -17.47 14.70 16.63
C MET A 871 -17.44 14.01 18.00
N PRO A 872 -18.35 13.05 18.26
CA PRO A 872 -18.27 12.22 19.46
C PRO A 872 -17.01 11.33 19.46
N PRO A 873 -16.48 10.95 20.63
CA PRO A 873 -15.33 10.05 20.70
C PRO A 873 -15.70 8.64 20.23
N PHE A 874 -14.85 8.07 19.37
CA PHE A 874 -14.92 6.65 19.03
C PHE A 874 -14.22 5.82 20.11
N GLU A 875 -15.00 5.15 20.95
CA GLU A 875 -14.51 4.35 22.08
C GLU A 875 -14.60 2.86 21.76
N ARG A 876 -13.45 2.21 21.51
CA ARG A 876 -13.33 0.78 21.23
C ARG A 876 -12.66 0.07 22.40
N ARG A 877 -13.33 -0.91 23.00
CA ARG A 877 -12.77 -1.76 24.07
C ARG A 877 -12.09 -2.99 23.49
N THR A 878 -11.01 -3.42 24.10
CA THR A 878 -10.18 -4.55 23.64
C THR A 878 -9.49 -5.24 24.83
N THR A 879 -8.92 -6.41 24.59
CA THR A 879 -7.95 -7.06 25.49
C THR A 879 -6.53 -6.61 25.15
N GLY A 880 -5.65 -6.66 26.15
CA GLY A 880 -4.25 -6.24 26.03
C GLY A 880 -3.44 -6.48 27.29
N PHE A 881 -2.12 -6.34 27.17
CA PHE A 881 -1.18 -6.39 28.28
C PHE A 881 -0.29 -5.16 28.32
N TRP A 882 0.27 -4.88 29.49
CA TRP A 882 1.15 -3.74 29.71
C TRP A 882 2.18 -4.01 30.80
N VAL A 883 3.27 -3.24 30.75
CA VAL A 883 4.35 -3.23 31.74
C VAL A 883 4.62 -1.79 32.14
N ASP A 884 4.59 -1.52 33.44
CA ASP A 884 4.88 -0.20 34.00
C ASP A 884 6.39 0.06 34.09
N ILE A 885 6.82 1.23 33.66
CA ILE A 885 8.24 1.60 33.62
C ILE A 885 8.65 2.17 34.98
N PRO A 886 9.70 1.64 35.63
CA PRO A 886 10.12 2.14 36.93
C PRO A 886 10.49 3.62 36.90
N LYS A 887 10.07 4.36 37.93
CA LYS A 887 10.36 5.79 38.11
C LYS A 887 11.86 6.10 37.95
N ALA A 888 12.73 5.26 38.51
CA ALA A 888 14.18 5.41 38.40
C ALA A 888 14.69 5.36 36.94
N THR A 889 14.02 4.61 36.06
CA THR A 889 14.34 4.53 34.63
C THR A 889 13.94 5.82 33.90
N LEU A 890 12.80 6.42 34.27
CA LEU A 890 12.38 7.74 33.77
C LEU A 890 13.34 8.84 34.25
N ASP A 891 13.72 8.81 35.53
CA ASP A 891 14.72 9.74 36.09
C ASP A 891 16.05 9.66 35.34
N ILE A 892 16.48 8.49 34.88
CA ILE A 892 17.69 8.33 34.04
C ILE A 892 17.49 8.95 32.65
N LEU A 893 16.38 8.64 31.95
CA LEU A 893 16.08 9.21 30.64
C LEU A 893 16.05 10.75 30.69
N HIS A 894 15.42 11.32 31.72
CA HIS A 894 15.31 12.77 31.90
C HIS A 894 16.66 13.42 32.22
N ARG A 895 17.51 12.79 33.06
CA ARG A 895 18.88 13.25 33.33
C ARG A 895 19.76 13.25 32.09
N LYS A 896 19.59 12.27 31.20
CA LYS A 896 20.35 12.13 29.94
C LYS A 896 19.75 12.87 28.75
N ALA A 897 18.68 13.64 28.97
CA ALA A 897 17.93 14.35 27.94
C ALA A 897 17.49 13.45 26.76
N ILE A 898 17.11 12.20 27.08
CA ILE A 898 16.53 11.25 26.14
C ILE A 898 15.00 11.36 26.21
N ASN A 899 14.35 11.50 25.06
CA ASN A 899 12.90 11.61 24.97
C ASN A 899 12.23 10.30 25.42
N ALA A 900 11.45 10.36 26.50
CA ALA A 900 10.75 9.19 27.04
C ALA A 900 9.77 8.57 26.03
N ALA A 901 9.12 9.36 25.17
CA ALA A 901 8.21 8.85 24.16
C ALA A 901 8.92 8.00 23.09
N GLU A 902 10.14 8.39 22.68
CA GLU A 902 10.99 7.60 21.77
C GLU A 902 11.48 6.30 22.40
N ALA A 903 11.95 6.38 23.66
CA ALA A 903 12.45 5.24 24.41
C ALA A 903 11.36 4.17 24.58
N ILE A 904 10.14 4.58 24.96
CA ILE A 904 8.95 3.74 25.10
C ILE A 904 8.60 3.08 23.76
N HIS A 905 8.38 3.87 22.71
CA HIS A 905 7.97 3.38 21.39
C HIS A 905 8.99 2.39 20.78
N SER A 906 10.27 2.62 21.04
CA SER A 906 11.36 1.76 20.56
C SER A 906 11.47 0.45 21.35
N ALA A 907 11.18 0.48 22.66
CA ALA A 907 11.04 -0.72 23.48
C ALA A 907 9.77 -1.53 23.13
N GLU A 908 8.64 -0.85 22.84
CA GLU A 908 7.41 -1.47 22.34
C GLU A 908 7.68 -2.21 21.01
N HIS A 909 8.39 -1.58 20.07
CA HIS A 909 8.82 -2.25 18.84
C HIS A 909 9.84 -3.37 19.06
N ALA A 910 10.81 -3.23 19.97
CA ALA A 910 11.79 -4.28 20.24
C ALA A 910 11.12 -5.57 20.73
N LEU A 911 10.14 -5.47 21.63
CA LEU A 911 9.35 -6.61 22.10
C LEU A 911 8.48 -7.19 20.97
N LEU A 912 7.74 -6.35 20.23
CA LEU A 912 6.93 -6.82 19.10
C LEU A 912 7.78 -7.50 18.02
N ASN A 913 8.98 -7.00 17.72
CA ASN A 913 9.88 -7.60 16.75
C ASN A 913 10.46 -8.95 17.21
N ARG A 914 10.27 -9.39 18.47
CA ARG A 914 10.53 -10.76 18.93
C ARG A 914 9.28 -11.65 18.97
N PHE A 915 8.10 -11.05 19.06
CA PHE A 915 6.85 -11.80 19.16
C PHE A 915 6.36 -12.29 17.78
N PRO A 916 6.31 -13.61 17.50
CA PRO A 916 6.08 -14.11 16.14
C PRO A 916 4.70 -13.78 15.53
N MET A 917 3.69 -13.45 16.35
CA MET A 917 2.35 -13.06 15.88
C MET A 917 2.11 -11.54 15.98
N ALA A 918 3.17 -10.72 15.94
CA ALA A 918 3.09 -9.27 16.13
C ALA A 918 2.23 -8.51 15.10
N ALA A 919 1.94 -9.09 13.92
CA ALA A 919 1.00 -8.50 12.97
C ALA A 919 -0.43 -8.36 13.54
N ASP A 920 -0.83 -9.26 14.45
CA ASP A 920 -2.14 -9.26 15.10
C ASP A 920 -2.18 -8.41 16.39
N VAL A 921 -1.03 -7.93 16.89
CA VAL A 921 -0.91 -7.10 18.11
C VAL A 921 -0.59 -5.66 17.73
N LYS A 922 -1.10 -4.68 18.49
CA LYS A 922 -0.91 -3.24 18.24
C LYS A 922 -0.43 -2.53 19.51
N THR A 923 0.22 -1.37 19.32
CA THR A 923 0.80 -0.53 20.37
C THR A 923 0.61 0.96 20.04
N GLU A 924 0.92 1.88 20.96
CA GLU A 924 0.72 3.33 20.74
C GLU A 924 1.88 3.95 19.93
N CYS A 925 1.87 3.79 18.61
CA CYS A 925 2.84 4.50 17.76
C CYS A 925 2.76 6.02 17.96
N LYS A 926 3.89 6.66 18.27
CA LYS A 926 3.94 8.08 18.66
C LYS A 926 4.08 8.98 17.43
N VAL A 927 3.31 10.07 17.39
CA VAL A 927 3.19 10.95 16.21
C VAL A 927 4.31 12.00 16.22
N PRO A 928 5.22 12.05 15.22
CA PRO A 928 6.40 12.92 15.25
C PRO A 928 6.08 14.40 15.52
N VAL A 929 5.01 14.89 14.90
CA VAL A 929 4.55 16.30 15.04
C VAL A 929 4.15 16.63 16.49
N LYS A 930 3.76 15.65 17.31
CA LYS A 930 3.38 15.87 18.71
C LYS A 930 4.56 15.77 19.67
N GLU A 931 5.48 14.84 19.43
CA GLU A 931 6.61 14.60 20.34
C GLU A 931 7.82 15.52 20.07
N TYR A 932 7.90 16.17 18.90
CA TYR A 932 9.00 17.09 18.53
C TYR A 932 8.64 18.59 18.52
N ILE A 933 7.38 18.97 18.79
CA ILE A 933 6.98 20.38 18.84
C ILE A 933 7.15 20.96 20.25
N ALA A 934 7.71 22.17 20.33
CA ALA A 934 8.02 22.92 21.55
C ALA A 934 6.79 23.43 22.36
N ALA A 935 5.61 22.86 22.16
CA ALA A 935 4.37 23.30 22.79
C ALA A 935 3.87 22.20 23.74
N ASP A 936 3.73 22.53 25.02
CA ASP A 936 3.36 21.54 26.03
C ASP A 936 1.97 20.93 25.76
N THR A 937 1.89 19.60 25.87
CA THR A 937 0.68 18.83 25.64
C THR A 937 -0.18 18.75 26.90
N LYS A 938 -1.46 19.13 26.76
CA LYS A 938 -2.47 18.96 27.81
C LYS A 938 -2.77 17.49 28.13
N ARG A 939 -2.51 16.57 27.19
CA ARG A 939 -2.53 15.12 27.44
C ARG A 939 -1.12 14.69 27.84
N LYS A 940 -0.97 14.19 29.07
CA LYS A 940 0.18 13.41 29.51
C LYS A 940 -0.19 11.92 29.48
N ARG A 941 0.76 11.04 29.16
CA ARG A 941 0.57 9.59 29.04
C ARG A 941 1.26 8.84 30.19
N PRO A 942 0.70 7.75 30.73
CA PRO A 942 1.42 6.90 31.68
C PRO A 942 2.66 6.26 31.03
N ALA A 943 3.77 6.24 31.76
CA ALA A 943 5.03 5.61 31.39
C ALA A 943 4.92 4.07 31.39
N ARG A 944 4.45 3.53 30.28
CA ARG A 944 3.97 2.15 30.17
C ARG A 944 4.22 1.63 28.76
N LEU A 945 4.75 0.41 28.64
CA LEU A 945 4.67 -0.34 27.39
C LEU A 945 3.26 -0.91 27.29
N ILE A 946 2.51 -0.64 26.21
CA ILE A 946 1.12 -1.11 26.08
C ILE A 946 0.87 -1.82 24.75
N PHE A 947 0.34 -3.05 24.84
CA PHE A 947 0.11 -3.95 23.72
C PHE A 947 -1.33 -4.46 23.76
N TYR A 948 -2.02 -4.47 22.64
CA TYR A 948 -3.45 -4.81 22.60
C TYR A 948 -3.84 -5.56 21.32
N ASP A 949 -4.86 -6.41 21.43
CA ASP A 949 -5.34 -7.21 20.30
C ASP A 949 -5.91 -6.32 19.18
N SER A 950 -5.48 -6.57 17.95
CA SER A 950 -6.04 -5.90 16.78
C SER A 950 -7.54 -6.17 16.62
N ALA A 951 -7.96 -7.41 16.92
CA ALA A 951 -9.29 -7.98 16.77
C ALA A 951 -10.27 -7.72 17.94
N GLY A 952 -9.96 -6.79 18.84
CA GLY A 952 -10.90 -6.39 19.91
C GLY A 952 -11.00 -7.43 21.03
N THR A 953 -12.18 -7.57 21.63
CA THR A 953 -12.38 -8.47 22.79
C THR A 953 -12.52 -9.96 22.46
N GLN A 954 -12.40 -10.37 21.19
CA GLN A 954 -12.28 -11.77 20.78
C GLN A 954 -10.82 -12.18 20.50
N GLY A 955 -9.87 -11.24 20.58
CA GLY A 955 -8.44 -11.54 20.48
C GLY A 955 -7.94 -12.32 21.70
N ALA A 956 -6.96 -13.18 21.47
CA ALA A 956 -6.25 -13.94 22.51
C ALA A 956 -4.72 -13.85 22.36
N ILE A 957 -4.22 -13.07 21.40
CA ILE A 957 -2.80 -13.06 21.03
C ILE A 957 -2.00 -12.15 21.97
N ALA A 958 -2.59 -11.03 22.42
CA ALA A 958 -2.00 -10.25 23.51
C ALA A 958 -1.96 -11.05 24.83
N ALA A 959 -2.81 -12.07 25.02
CA ALA A 959 -2.73 -12.98 26.16
C ALA A 959 -1.53 -13.95 26.04
N LYS A 960 -1.24 -14.48 24.84
CA LYS A 960 -0.03 -15.31 24.61
C LYS A 960 1.27 -14.50 24.73
N ALA A 961 1.30 -13.27 24.22
CA ALA A 961 2.43 -12.36 24.41
C ALA A 961 2.64 -11.97 25.89
N PHE A 962 1.56 -11.88 26.67
CA PHE A 962 1.62 -11.76 28.13
C PHE A 962 2.14 -13.02 28.82
N ASP A 963 1.72 -14.21 28.38
CA ASP A 963 2.17 -15.47 28.97
C ASP A 963 3.69 -15.64 28.83
N HIS A 964 4.26 -15.24 27.69
CA HIS A 964 5.71 -15.25 27.40
C HIS A 964 6.42 -13.91 27.60
N VAL A 965 5.82 -12.96 28.33
CA VAL A 965 6.34 -11.58 28.44
C VAL A 965 7.76 -11.50 29.00
N SER A 966 8.11 -12.39 29.93
CA SER A 966 9.45 -12.44 30.51
C SER A 966 10.49 -12.85 29.47
N ASP A 967 10.16 -13.84 28.64
CA ASP A 967 11.06 -14.41 27.62
C ASP A 967 11.28 -13.36 26.52
N LEU A 968 10.18 -12.79 26.00
CA LEU A 968 10.19 -11.74 24.98
C LEU A 968 10.97 -10.47 25.40
N LEU A 969 11.00 -10.15 26.71
CA LEU A 969 11.81 -9.04 27.24
C LEU A 969 13.31 -9.38 27.26
N HIS A 970 13.68 -10.62 27.57
CA HIS A 970 15.08 -11.07 27.52
C HIS A 970 15.58 -11.19 26.07
N ASP A 971 14.79 -11.78 25.16
CA ASP A 971 15.09 -11.85 23.73
C ASP A 971 15.26 -10.45 23.11
N ALA A 972 14.41 -9.48 23.53
CA ALA A 972 14.52 -8.09 23.10
C ALA A 972 15.80 -7.43 23.64
N PHE A 973 16.19 -7.73 24.88
CA PHE A 973 17.43 -7.25 25.49
C PHE A 973 18.67 -7.79 24.75
N GLU A 974 18.80 -9.11 24.58
CA GLU A 974 19.96 -9.73 23.92
C GLU A 974 20.17 -9.18 22.50
N ILE A 975 19.08 -8.90 21.79
CA ILE A 975 19.10 -8.34 20.43
C ILE A 975 19.41 -6.84 20.41
N LEU A 976 18.98 -6.08 21.43
CA LEU A 976 19.35 -4.67 21.57
C LEU A 976 20.85 -4.49 21.84
N GLU A 977 21.46 -5.39 22.62
CA GLU A 977 22.90 -5.40 22.91
C GLU A 977 23.73 -5.94 21.73
N SER A 978 23.34 -7.09 21.14
CA SER A 978 24.12 -7.74 20.07
C SER A 978 24.00 -7.11 18.69
N CYS A 979 22.92 -6.37 18.40
CA CYS A 979 22.72 -5.77 17.08
C CYS A 979 23.63 -4.54 16.87
N GLY A 980 24.60 -4.65 15.96
CA GLY A 980 25.62 -3.63 15.69
C GLY A 980 25.17 -2.32 15.03
N CYS A 981 23.86 -2.05 14.90
CA CYS A 981 23.37 -0.77 14.38
C CYS A 981 23.42 0.35 15.44
N SER A 982 23.70 1.58 15.01
CA SER A 982 23.58 2.81 15.80
C SER A 982 22.11 3.17 16.07
N ASP A 983 21.40 3.57 15.03
CA ASP A 983 20.11 4.27 15.11
C ASP A 983 18.90 3.31 15.02
N GLY A 984 19.14 2.04 15.32
CA GLY A 984 18.16 0.96 15.16
C GLY A 984 18.03 0.42 13.73
N CYS A 985 17.48 -0.78 13.62
CA CYS A 985 17.20 -1.46 12.35
C CYS A 985 15.89 -2.27 12.43
N ALA A 986 15.48 -2.86 11.31
CA ALA A 986 14.31 -3.74 11.22
C ALA A 986 14.37 -4.95 12.17
N ASN A 987 15.59 -5.43 12.47
CA ASN A 987 15.81 -6.60 13.31
C ASN A 987 15.82 -6.28 14.83
N CYS A 988 15.82 -5.00 15.24
CA CYS A 988 15.67 -4.55 16.65
C CYS A 988 14.47 -3.60 16.86
N ILE A 989 14.63 -2.27 16.76
CA ILE A 989 13.60 -1.28 17.19
C ILE A 989 12.70 -0.71 16.08
N ARG A 990 12.93 -1.02 14.80
CA ARG A 990 12.08 -0.52 13.70
C ARG A 990 11.08 -1.61 13.32
N SER A 991 9.78 -1.34 13.44
CA SER A 991 8.72 -2.29 13.09
C SER A 991 8.17 -2.04 11.68
N ALA A 992 7.92 -3.11 10.92
CA ALA A 992 7.21 -3.06 9.63
C ALA A 992 5.76 -2.55 9.76
N TYR A 993 5.18 -2.61 10.96
CA TYR A 993 3.78 -2.25 11.22
C TYR A 993 3.61 -0.86 11.87
N CYS A 994 4.69 -0.10 12.05
CA CYS A 994 4.64 1.25 12.63
C CYS A 994 3.90 2.23 11.70
N LYS A 995 2.72 2.69 12.14
CA LYS A 995 1.88 3.66 11.40
C LYS A 995 2.55 5.01 11.17
N GLU A 996 3.44 5.39 12.08
CA GLU A 996 4.16 6.66 12.10
C GLU A 996 5.58 6.52 11.49
N GLY A 997 5.80 5.48 10.69
CA GLY A 997 7.00 5.31 9.84
C GLY A 997 8.32 5.02 10.57
N ASN A 998 8.29 4.71 11.87
CA ASN A 998 9.46 4.61 12.75
C ASN A 998 10.26 5.92 12.94
N VAL A 999 9.64 7.07 12.67
CA VAL A 999 10.34 8.38 12.74
C VAL A 999 10.65 8.81 14.18
N VAL A 1000 9.78 8.49 15.14
CA VAL A 1000 10.04 8.69 16.59
C VAL A 1000 10.73 7.43 17.13
N SER A 1001 12.06 7.34 17.15
CA SER A 1001 12.75 6.15 17.68
C SER A 1001 14.17 6.41 18.21
N SER A 1002 14.59 5.62 19.20
CA SER A 1002 15.89 5.71 19.89
C SER A 1002 16.32 4.34 20.44
N LYS A 1003 17.46 3.81 19.98
CA LYS A 1003 17.99 2.50 20.41
C LYS A 1003 18.48 2.55 21.85
N ILE A 1004 19.21 3.61 22.21
CA ILE A 1004 19.73 3.84 23.57
C ILE A 1004 18.56 4.00 24.55
N GLY A 1005 17.49 4.72 24.15
CA GLY A 1005 16.25 4.80 24.92
C GLY A 1005 15.61 3.44 25.16
N ALA A 1006 15.51 2.59 24.13
CA ALA A 1006 14.99 1.22 24.26
C ALA A 1006 15.83 0.37 25.24
N GLN A 1007 17.17 0.41 25.12
CA GLN A 1007 18.08 -0.30 26.02
C GLN A 1007 17.86 0.10 27.48
N ILE A 1008 17.76 1.40 27.77
CA ILE A 1008 17.49 1.93 29.13
C ILE A 1008 16.15 1.43 29.66
N VAL A 1009 15.09 1.48 28.86
CA VAL A 1009 13.74 1.03 29.25
C VAL A 1009 13.70 -0.48 29.52
N ILE A 1010 14.26 -1.30 28.62
CA ILE A 1010 14.27 -2.76 28.76
C ILE A 1010 15.15 -3.20 29.94
N ARG A 1011 16.39 -2.68 30.08
CA ARG A 1011 17.24 -2.94 31.25
C ARG A 1011 16.54 -2.57 32.56
N GLY A 1012 15.87 -1.42 32.59
CA GLY A 1012 15.10 -0.94 33.75
C GLY A 1012 13.95 -1.86 34.14
N ILE A 1013 13.19 -2.38 33.17
CA ILE A 1013 12.12 -3.37 33.41
C ILE A 1013 12.70 -4.69 33.92
N LEU A 1014 13.80 -5.17 33.32
CA LEU A 1014 14.50 -6.39 33.72
C LEU A 1014 15.29 -6.26 35.04
N GLY A 1015 15.35 -5.07 35.66
CA GLY A 1015 16.12 -4.83 36.89
C GLY A 1015 17.64 -4.90 36.70
N LEU A 1016 18.12 -4.85 35.45
CA LEU A 1016 19.54 -4.94 35.10
C LEU A 1016 20.27 -3.62 35.38
N PRO A 1017 21.58 -3.65 35.69
CA PRO A 1017 22.36 -2.44 35.89
C PRO A 1017 22.42 -1.59 34.62
N ILE A 1018 22.10 -0.31 34.79
CA ILE A 1018 22.26 0.73 33.79
C ILE A 1018 23.46 1.57 34.23
N ASP A 1019 24.57 1.46 33.51
CA ASP A 1019 25.68 2.39 33.70
C ASP A 1019 25.25 3.75 33.12
N ILE A 1020 25.35 4.79 33.94
CA ILE A 1020 24.92 6.15 33.58
C ILE A 1020 26.07 6.92 32.92
N ASP A 1021 27.32 6.55 33.18
CA ASP A 1021 28.49 7.26 32.69
C ASP A 1021 28.89 6.80 31.26
N GLU A 1022 28.53 5.56 30.88
CA GLU A 1022 28.65 5.09 29.48
C GLU A 1022 27.60 5.68 28.53
N ILE A 1023 26.45 6.16 29.03
CA ILE A 1023 25.40 6.75 28.19
C ILE A 1023 25.83 8.17 27.77
N ALA A 1024 26.08 8.37 26.47
CA ALA A 1024 26.37 9.69 25.93
C ALA A 1024 25.17 10.66 26.11
N ASP A 1025 25.44 11.85 26.66
CA ASP A 1025 24.44 12.91 26.77
C ASP A 1025 24.03 13.41 25.38
N THR A 1026 22.73 13.52 25.10
CA THR A 1026 22.23 13.91 23.77
C THR A 1026 22.53 15.38 23.42
N GLY A 1027 22.79 16.22 24.43
CA GLY A 1027 23.12 17.64 24.28
C GLY A 1027 21.95 18.57 23.88
N TYR A 1028 20.78 18.03 23.58
CA TYR A 1028 19.58 18.79 23.21
C TYR A 1028 18.59 18.86 24.39
N PRO A 1029 18.03 20.03 24.73
CA PRO A 1029 17.02 20.13 25.78
C PRO A 1029 15.72 19.43 25.34
N ILE A 1030 15.14 18.60 26.21
CA ILE A 1030 13.78 18.05 26.00
C ILE A 1030 12.81 19.23 25.95
N VAL A 1031 12.12 19.40 24.81
CA VAL A 1031 11.37 20.64 24.52
C VAL A 1031 9.95 20.64 25.09
N ALA A 1032 9.34 19.45 25.16
CA ALA A 1032 8.11 19.18 25.90
C ALA A 1032 8.06 17.67 26.22
N ASP A 1033 7.70 17.31 27.45
CA ASP A 1033 7.53 15.90 27.83
C ASP A 1033 6.04 15.51 27.77
N SER A 1034 5.73 14.46 27.01
CA SER A 1034 4.37 13.92 26.86
C SER A 1034 4.07 12.74 27.78
N ILE A 1035 5.07 12.27 28.54
CA ILE A 1035 5.01 11.13 29.44
C ILE A 1035 4.93 11.61 30.91
N VAL A 1036 4.35 10.79 31.78
CA VAL A 1036 4.34 10.92 33.25
C VAL A 1036 4.46 9.55 33.89
N GLU A 1037 4.84 9.49 35.16
CA GLU A 1037 4.83 8.27 35.98
C GLU A 1037 3.46 7.56 35.90
N ALA A 1038 3.46 6.23 35.71
CA ALA A 1038 2.23 5.47 35.48
C ALA A 1038 1.48 5.18 36.79
N GLU A 1039 0.19 5.52 36.85
CA GLU A 1039 -0.67 5.14 37.97
C GLU A 1039 -1.09 3.65 37.91
N PRO A 1040 -1.19 2.94 39.06
CA PRO A 1040 -1.59 1.53 39.10
C PRO A 1040 -3.01 1.28 38.58
N VAL A 1041 -3.16 0.38 37.62
CA VAL A 1041 -4.47 -0.01 37.09
C VAL A 1041 -5.22 -0.92 38.07
N ARG A 1042 -6.47 -0.56 38.38
CA ARG A 1042 -7.31 -1.31 39.31
C ARG A 1042 -7.50 -2.77 38.86
N ALA A 1043 -7.18 -3.70 39.74
CA ALA A 1043 -7.48 -5.12 39.56
C ALA A 1043 -8.94 -5.46 39.86
N VAL A 1044 -9.41 -6.56 39.26
CA VAL A 1044 -10.63 -7.28 39.68
C VAL A 1044 -10.36 -7.97 41.02
N ASP A 1045 -11.39 -8.07 41.86
CA ASP A 1045 -11.28 -8.71 43.17
C ASP A 1045 -10.91 -10.19 43.03
N GLY A 1046 -9.90 -10.65 43.77
CA GLY A 1046 -9.41 -12.03 43.76
C GLY A 1046 -8.31 -12.36 42.74
N VAL A 1047 -7.81 -11.39 41.95
CA VAL A 1047 -6.68 -11.61 41.04
C VAL A 1047 -5.38 -11.83 41.83
N ALA A 1048 -4.82 -13.04 41.73
CA ALA A 1048 -3.50 -13.38 42.27
C ALA A 1048 -2.36 -13.02 41.30
N VAL A 1049 -1.12 -13.04 41.79
CA VAL A 1049 0.08 -12.96 40.93
C VAL A 1049 0.40 -14.36 40.42
N GLU A 1050 0.44 -14.52 39.10
CA GLU A 1050 0.96 -15.69 38.43
C GLU A 1050 2.50 -15.68 38.54
N LEU A 1051 3.04 -16.66 39.27
CA LEU A 1051 4.48 -16.92 39.29
C LEU A 1051 4.92 -17.43 37.91
N TYR A 1052 6.17 -17.16 37.55
CA TYR A 1052 6.80 -17.80 36.40
C TYR A 1052 6.88 -19.32 36.64
N ILE A 1053 6.47 -20.12 35.66
CA ILE A 1053 6.57 -21.58 35.66
C ILE A 1053 7.67 -21.95 34.66
N GLU A 1054 8.65 -22.75 35.09
CA GLU A 1054 9.75 -23.25 34.25
C GLU A 1054 9.34 -24.43 33.36
#